data_AF-A0A8E2RRN4-F1
#
_entry.id   AF-A0A8E2RRN4-F1
#
_cell.length_a   1.000
_cell.length_b   1.000
_cell.length_c   1.000
_cell.angle_alpha   90.00
_cell.angle_beta   90.00
_cell.angle_gamma   90.00
#
_symmetry.space_group_name_H-M   'P 1'
#
loop_
_entity.id
_entity.type
_entity.pdbx_description
1 polymer ?
#
loop_
_entity_poly.entity_id
_entity_poly.type
_entity_poly.pdbx_seq_one_letter_code
_entity_poly.pdbx_strand_id
1 'polypeptide(L)'
;MSTTHPTPKPAGPAKSAPAPSAPAAQPYTPLNWAFPFTPTDTADAADPMTYMKALAAAEDGFYPLGANGMWHGGIHFDQNTSARLKQGDGIRAIADGEVVAYRLDSRYPEQEYQDGRHALYSTGFVLIRHRLQLPPAPPPKSDSAKAGGAQPATSSAAATPSSTSTAANTAASKPAPDETLTFFSLYMHLMDWNSYRSAREEQAKAGQTEPAKLNLQPMRYWEGDRYYRVGDKANDKQEVPLPKVPVPSLRDAISRDVLGEFIESGFKAPPEDEAPKEAPPLPPPVTGIRIRDLPNGKIIGVLPKGAELIVSDTDEQAKAKPGWAKIKTIKSGTPVSAVVNQPVSPHAPYGYVYVNELDPIVEPKPLDTVVVLKQPYAVKAGDVIGYLGHYLRYPDAKLLPAKPTRPLLHLEVFAGPELEAFIKKSRDRAKQLPASKAFLEISPGARLVSDLPEPDQKLQPGTKLVPVAADAKGKWVKVQPKTAAPVHGNRHAKPVFSDAGTPLWVDASLANTTTNAIVAGWKDFPLNISNAKGPGADFRDVLRIADLDKSSAKDDKGRRWYYVTIGTKDGGTREGWVCEQEHPLVRTCGPWDWPGFELVDNSSIKPLDMLKRYIYVAEQFLVDEDKTEFETSAATVNGSALITKLEKAIDVNHDGKVTAQELKHAQEIRWTAEALSHIVVRCESEWGGGLGKWEALSPLMKKLLWLWKAEIERIGKLQWWEQVVGVEGFPKEPNPWHFHPIGIVGNFFNAKDKTRVLRLSEQDVDDLIKVTATEVALSLNDEDLGKQAGAVVDTILNRRMSGLEKWNTIRGVVNERWQFSDINAPRPSAYGSVQNVPESRVSPRVRTLVIAHLRDRANGGASLVGDNLSYANPYALDEATAATRAWVEDVIHQASITGYRYGKGRAVHVHGTTQGLMPVRPKPYEIELPESYNQ
;
A
#
# COMPACT_ATOMS: atom_id res chain seq x y z
N MET A 1 -84.81 13.93 17.02
CA MET A 1 -85.06 12.55 17.53
C MET A 1 -84.22 11.62 16.65
N SER A 2 -83.05 11.16 17.12
CA SER A 2 -82.85 9.84 17.76
C SER A 2 -83.48 8.69 16.97
N THR A 3 -82.65 7.79 16.43
CA THR A 3 -82.45 6.45 17.02
C THR A 3 -81.36 5.65 16.29
N THR A 4 -80.64 4.91 17.11
CA THR A 4 -79.40 4.15 16.91
C THR A 4 -79.62 2.72 16.44
N HIS A 5 -78.66 2.16 15.68
CA HIS A 5 -78.36 0.73 15.62
C HIS A 5 -76.86 0.48 15.89
N PRO A 6 -76.46 -0.59 16.61
CA PRO A 6 -75.07 -0.87 16.98
C PRO A 6 -74.40 -1.87 16.01
N THR A 7 -73.10 -1.71 15.75
CA THR A 7 -72.25 -2.71 15.07
C THR A 7 -70.82 -2.73 15.68
N PRO A 8 -70.09 -3.87 15.57
CA PRO A 8 -69.03 -4.26 16.51
C PRO A 8 -67.61 -3.81 16.12
N LYS A 9 -66.73 -3.79 17.13
CA LYS A 9 -65.32 -3.32 17.12
C LYS A 9 -64.42 -4.00 16.05
N PRO A 10 -63.56 -3.24 15.34
CA PRO A 10 -62.52 -3.79 14.47
C PRO A 10 -61.26 -4.22 15.24
N ALA A 11 -60.59 -5.24 14.70
CA ALA A 11 -59.35 -5.85 15.19
C ALA A 11 -58.12 -4.92 15.08
N GLY A 12 -57.21 -5.04 16.05
CA GLY A 12 -55.98 -4.24 16.13
C GLY A 12 -54.92 -4.66 15.10
N PRO A 13 -54.02 -3.73 14.70
CA PRO A 13 -53.04 -3.95 13.64
C PRO A 13 -51.90 -4.88 14.06
N ALA A 14 -51.48 -5.73 13.12
CA ALA A 14 -50.36 -6.65 13.25
C ALA A 14 -49.02 -5.93 13.46
N LYS A 15 -48.19 -6.44 14.37
CA LYS A 15 -46.82 -5.96 14.61
C LYS A 15 -45.94 -6.26 13.41
N SER A 16 -45.38 -5.22 12.81
CA SER A 16 -44.30 -5.31 11.82
C SER A 16 -43.01 -5.85 12.45
N ALA A 17 -42.29 -6.69 11.69
CA ALA A 17 -40.97 -7.16 12.07
C ALA A 17 -39.97 -5.99 12.18
N PRO A 18 -39.01 -6.03 13.13
CA PRO A 18 -38.01 -4.97 13.25
C PRO A 18 -37.12 -4.94 12.01
N ALA A 19 -36.95 -3.76 11.43
CA ALA A 19 -36.01 -3.52 10.35
C ALA A 19 -34.58 -3.94 10.76
N PRO A 20 -33.77 -4.48 9.83
CA PRO A 20 -32.38 -4.81 10.12
C PRO A 20 -31.65 -3.55 10.62
N SER A 21 -31.04 -3.65 11.80
CA SER A 21 -30.23 -2.60 12.38
C SER A 21 -29.17 -2.14 11.38
N ALA A 22 -29.08 -0.83 11.15
CA ALA A 22 -28.08 -0.23 10.29
C ALA A 22 -26.67 -0.75 10.67
N PRO A 23 -25.81 -1.12 9.70
CA PRO A 23 -24.44 -1.50 9.98
C PRO A 23 -23.73 -0.40 10.77
N ALA A 24 -23.01 -0.78 11.83
CA ALA A 24 -22.17 0.14 12.59
C ALA A 24 -21.24 0.92 11.65
N ALA A 25 -21.06 2.23 11.89
CA ALA A 25 -20.18 3.07 11.09
C ALA A 25 -18.77 2.45 11.00
N GLN A 26 -18.26 2.28 9.77
CA GLN A 26 -16.96 1.66 9.59
C GLN A 26 -15.83 2.51 10.20
N PRO A 27 -14.84 1.87 10.86
CA PRO A 27 -13.71 2.58 11.43
C PRO A 27 -12.89 3.28 10.33
N TYR A 28 -12.44 4.50 10.63
CA TYR A 28 -11.56 5.27 9.74
C TYR A 28 -10.38 4.42 9.27
N THR A 29 -10.14 4.41 7.97
CA THR A 29 -8.99 3.74 7.36
C THR A 29 -8.35 4.75 6.40
N PRO A 30 -7.08 5.14 6.62
CA PRO A 30 -6.38 5.99 5.66
C PRO A 30 -6.32 5.37 4.29
N LEU A 31 -6.31 6.22 3.26
CA LEU A 31 -6.13 5.79 1.89
C LEU A 31 -4.69 5.26 1.71
N ASN A 32 -4.56 4.04 1.19
CA ASN A 32 -3.24 3.51 0.83
C ASN A 32 -2.78 4.12 -0.50
N TRP A 33 -1.47 4.29 -0.64
CA TRP A 33 -0.84 4.90 -1.82
C TRP A 33 0.30 4.03 -2.34
N ALA A 34 0.56 4.12 -3.64
CA ALA A 34 1.66 3.46 -4.31
C ALA A 34 2.17 4.32 -5.48
N PHE A 35 3.42 4.14 -5.85
CA PHE A 35 3.93 4.69 -7.10
C PHE A 35 3.57 3.78 -8.28
N PRO A 36 3.41 4.32 -9.50
CA PRO A 36 2.89 3.58 -10.65
C PRO A 36 3.82 2.47 -11.16
N PHE A 37 5.12 2.53 -10.81
CA PHE A 37 6.11 1.53 -11.17
C PHE A 37 7.07 1.22 -10.01
N THR A 38 7.72 0.07 -10.08
CA THR A 38 8.80 -0.30 -9.14
C THR A 38 10.15 0.13 -9.73
N PRO A 39 11.10 0.68 -8.93
CA PRO A 39 12.46 0.97 -9.41
C PRO A 39 13.20 -0.28 -9.90
N THR A 40 14.13 -0.12 -10.86
CA THR A 40 14.95 -1.22 -11.40
C THR A 40 16.10 -1.63 -10.46
N ASP A 41 16.60 -0.71 -9.65
CA ASP A 41 17.76 -0.85 -8.78
C ASP A 41 17.39 -0.88 -7.29
N THR A 42 18.38 -0.70 -6.39
CA THR A 42 18.18 -0.59 -4.94
C THR A 42 17.80 0.83 -4.49
N ALA A 43 17.34 1.69 -5.40
CA ALA A 43 16.86 3.02 -5.02
C ALA A 43 15.66 2.92 -4.06
N ASP A 44 15.53 3.93 -3.20
CA ASP A 44 14.41 3.98 -2.25
C ASP A 44 13.09 4.15 -3.01
N ALA A 45 12.30 3.07 -3.06
CA ALA A 45 10.98 3.04 -3.68
C ALA A 45 9.95 3.93 -2.94
N ALA A 46 10.27 4.40 -1.74
CA ALA A 46 9.44 5.37 -1.02
C ALA A 46 9.79 6.83 -1.33
N ASP A 47 10.97 7.12 -1.92
CA ASP A 47 11.43 8.49 -2.23
C ASP A 47 10.81 8.98 -3.54
N PRO A 48 9.99 10.07 -3.52
CA PRO A 48 9.51 10.71 -4.74
C PRO A 48 10.63 11.06 -5.72
N MET A 49 11.83 11.42 -5.23
CA MET A 49 12.96 11.77 -6.10
C MET A 49 13.46 10.60 -6.95
N THR A 50 13.23 9.35 -6.56
CA THR A 50 13.50 8.19 -7.41
C THR A 50 12.72 8.27 -8.72
N TYR A 51 11.46 8.71 -8.63
CA TYR A 51 10.55 8.85 -9.77
C TYR A 51 10.76 10.15 -10.52
N MET A 52 11.00 11.28 -9.83
CA MET A 52 11.31 12.55 -10.49
C MET A 52 12.55 12.44 -11.38
N LYS A 53 13.61 11.77 -10.91
CA LYS A 53 14.81 11.53 -11.74
C LYS A 53 14.57 10.58 -12.91
N ALA A 54 13.58 9.69 -12.83
CA ALA A 54 13.17 8.90 -13.97
C ALA A 54 12.43 9.77 -15.00
N LEU A 55 11.49 10.59 -14.55
CA LEU A 55 10.76 11.54 -15.40
C LEU A 55 11.66 12.60 -16.05
N ALA A 56 12.75 12.98 -15.39
CA ALA A 56 13.80 13.81 -15.99
C ALA A 56 14.46 13.15 -17.21
N ALA A 57 14.37 11.83 -17.39
CA ALA A 57 14.86 11.14 -18.59
C ALA A 57 13.81 11.01 -19.69
N ALA A 58 12.54 11.32 -19.41
CA ALA A 58 11.46 11.25 -20.39
C ALA A 58 11.76 12.17 -21.59
N GLU A 59 11.27 11.77 -22.75
CA GLU A 59 11.42 12.51 -24.00
C GLU A 59 10.52 13.75 -24.03
N ASP A 60 9.26 13.61 -23.60
CA ASP A 60 8.25 14.66 -23.59
C ASP A 60 7.21 14.44 -22.47
N GLY A 61 6.18 15.29 -22.40
CA GLY A 61 5.05 15.15 -21.46
C GLY A 61 5.36 15.52 -20.02
N PHE A 62 5.93 16.71 -19.81
CA PHE A 62 6.20 17.23 -18.47
C PHE A 62 4.97 17.92 -17.87
N TYR A 63 4.80 17.83 -16.56
CA TYR A 63 3.82 18.63 -15.84
C TYR A 63 4.46 19.97 -15.44
N PRO A 64 3.78 21.13 -15.52
CA PRO A 64 2.44 21.35 -16.08
C PRO A 64 2.47 21.81 -17.55
N LEU A 65 3.64 21.84 -18.21
CA LEU A 65 3.76 22.24 -19.62
C LEU A 65 4.43 21.16 -20.45
N GLY A 66 3.83 20.85 -21.60
CA GLY A 66 4.39 19.92 -22.58
C GLY A 66 5.64 20.46 -23.28
N ALA A 67 6.28 19.61 -24.09
CA ALA A 67 7.46 19.99 -24.88
C ALA A 67 7.20 21.17 -25.85
N ASN A 68 5.95 21.34 -26.25
CA ASN A 68 5.44 22.43 -27.09
C ASN A 68 5.03 23.69 -26.30
N GLY A 69 5.37 23.77 -25.01
CA GLY A 69 5.04 24.90 -24.13
C GLY A 69 3.54 25.07 -23.84
N MET A 70 2.70 24.13 -24.27
CA MET A 70 1.27 24.11 -23.99
C MET A 70 0.98 23.50 -22.62
N TRP A 71 -0.19 23.78 -22.07
CA TRP A 71 -0.70 23.11 -20.86
C TRP A 71 -0.65 21.59 -21.03
N HIS A 72 -0.23 20.88 -19.98
CA HIS A 72 -0.20 19.43 -19.91
C HIS A 72 -0.55 18.97 -18.49
N GLY A 73 -1.70 18.31 -18.33
CA GLY A 73 -2.27 17.98 -17.02
C GLY A 73 -1.62 16.80 -16.30
N GLY A 74 -0.87 15.97 -17.02
CA GLY A 74 -0.26 14.74 -16.51
C GLY A 74 1.25 14.67 -16.69
N ILE A 75 1.77 13.44 -16.62
CA ILE A 75 3.17 13.09 -16.84
C ILE A 75 3.30 11.89 -17.79
N HIS A 76 4.38 11.82 -18.55
CA HIS A 76 4.68 10.68 -19.42
C HIS A 76 5.73 9.73 -18.83
N PHE A 77 5.48 8.43 -19.00
CA PHE A 77 6.48 7.37 -18.85
C PHE A 77 6.69 6.69 -20.20
N ASP A 78 7.92 6.69 -20.70
CA ASP A 78 8.28 6.21 -22.03
C ASP A 78 9.42 5.19 -21.97
N GLN A 79 10.06 4.91 -23.11
CA GLN A 79 11.18 3.99 -23.17
C GLN A 79 12.40 4.48 -22.35
N ASN A 80 12.61 5.78 -22.18
CA ASN A 80 13.76 6.33 -21.46
C ASN A 80 13.59 6.18 -19.94
N THR A 81 12.36 6.31 -19.44
CA THR A 81 12.06 6.06 -18.01
C THR A 81 12.24 4.59 -17.62
N SER A 82 12.16 3.66 -18.60
CA SER A 82 12.30 2.21 -18.36
C SER A 82 13.70 1.78 -17.89
N ALA A 83 14.72 2.62 -18.07
CA ALA A 83 16.06 2.36 -17.53
C ALA A 83 16.07 2.36 -15.98
N ARG A 84 15.17 3.13 -15.36
CA ARG A 84 15.07 3.31 -13.90
C ARG A 84 13.82 2.68 -13.30
N LEU A 85 12.82 2.34 -14.12
CA LEU A 85 11.53 1.80 -13.68
C LEU A 85 11.18 0.50 -14.40
N LYS A 86 10.71 -0.51 -13.65
CA LYS A 86 10.24 -1.81 -14.15
C LYS A 86 8.88 -1.71 -14.84
N GLN A 87 8.83 -1.03 -15.97
CA GLN A 87 7.61 -0.80 -16.75
C GLN A 87 7.01 -2.10 -17.34
N GLY A 88 7.83 -3.15 -17.53
CA GLY A 88 7.38 -4.45 -18.02
C GLY A 88 6.50 -5.22 -17.01
N ASP A 89 6.57 -4.90 -15.71
CA ASP A 89 5.77 -5.56 -14.67
C ASP A 89 4.30 -5.09 -14.67
N GLY A 90 3.97 -4.09 -15.48
CA GLY A 90 2.65 -3.48 -15.56
C GLY A 90 2.53 -2.19 -14.76
N ILE A 91 1.51 -1.41 -15.12
CA ILE A 91 1.17 -0.12 -14.53
C ILE A 91 0.36 -0.37 -13.26
N ARG A 92 0.72 0.30 -12.17
CA ARG A 92 0.07 0.11 -10.86
C ARG A 92 -0.86 1.25 -10.49
N ALA A 93 -1.98 0.91 -9.84
CA ALA A 93 -2.88 1.90 -9.25
C ALA A 93 -2.16 2.71 -8.17
N ILE A 94 -2.24 4.04 -8.24
CA ILE A 94 -1.52 4.93 -7.33
C ILE A 94 -2.12 5.01 -5.92
N ALA A 95 -3.36 4.56 -5.76
CA ALA A 95 -4.06 4.54 -4.48
C ALA A 95 -5.18 3.51 -4.49
N ASP A 96 -5.64 3.13 -3.29
CA ASP A 96 -6.89 2.37 -3.14
C ASP A 96 -8.04 3.11 -3.84
N GLY A 97 -8.91 2.40 -4.53
CA GLY A 97 -9.98 3.04 -5.29
C GLY A 97 -10.87 2.05 -6.02
N GLU A 98 -11.60 2.56 -6.99
CA GLU A 98 -12.50 1.78 -7.83
C GLU A 98 -12.32 2.20 -9.30
N VAL A 99 -12.06 1.24 -10.18
CA VAL A 99 -12.17 1.48 -11.63
C VAL A 99 -13.62 1.80 -11.93
N VAL A 100 -13.86 2.96 -12.54
CA VAL A 100 -15.22 3.45 -12.88
C VAL A 100 -15.47 3.46 -14.38
N ALA A 101 -14.41 3.65 -15.17
CA ALA A 101 -14.49 3.59 -16.62
C ALA A 101 -13.20 3.07 -17.23
N TYR A 102 -13.28 2.48 -18.41
CA TYR A 102 -12.11 2.12 -19.21
C TYR A 102 -12.45 2.14 -20.71
N ARG A 103 -11.43 2.18 -21.55
CA ARG A 103 -11.51 1.86 -22.98
C ARG A 103 -10.40 0.87 -23.31
N LEU A 104 -10.74 -0.19 -24.04
CA LEU A 104 -9.80 -1.17 -24.55
C LEU A 104 -9.91 -1.20 -26.08
N ASP A 105 -8.84 -0.82 -26.76
CA ASP A 105 -8.77 -0.89 -28.22
C ASP A 105 -8.72 -2.36 -28.66
N SER A 106 -9.47 -2.73 -29.69
CA SER A 106 -9.38 -4.06 -30.31
C SER A 106 -8.00 -4.24 -30.95
N ARG A 107 -7.55 -3.20 -31.64
CA ARG A 107 -6.22 -2.99 -32.18
C ARG A 107 -5.89 -1.51 -32.10
N TYR A 108 -4.61 -1.12 -32.01
CA TYR A 108 -4.24 0.29 -32.06
C TYR A 108 -4.83 0.98 -33.29
N PRO A 109 -5.57 2.10 -33.11
CA PRO A 109 -5.90 2.98 -34.22
C PRO A 109 -4.66 3.46 -34.97
N GLU A 110 -4.87 3.75 -36.24
CA GLU A 110 -3.84 4.23 -37.15
C GLU A 110 -4.21 5.63 -37.63
N GLN A 111 -3.26 6.55 -37.53
CA GLN A 111 -3.37 7.88 -38.12
C GLN A 111 -2.69 7.83 -39.48
N GLU A 112 -3.46 8.09 -40.53
CA GLU A 112 -2.96 8.28 -41.88
C GLU A 112 -2.68 9.77 -42.11
N TYR A 113 -1.53 10.05 -42.72
CA TYR A 113 -1.07 11.38 -43.08
C TYR A 113 -1.18 11.59 -44.59
N GLN A 114 -1.32 12.83 -45.05
CA GLN A 114 -1.51 13.15 -46.48
C GLN A 114 -0.35 12.71 -47.37
N ASP A 115 0.84 12.51 -46.82
CA ASP A 115 2.01 12.01 -47.53
C ASP A 115 2.12 10.48 -47.52
N GLY A 116 1.06 9.78 -47.11
CA GLY A 116 0.96 8.32 -47.08
C GLY A 116 1.69 7.67 -45.90
N ARG A 117 2.22 8.44 -44.95
CA ARG A 117 2.78 7.88 -43.72
C ARG A 117 1.67 7.50 -42.75
N HIS A 118 1.98 6.53 -41.90
CA HIS A 118 1.09 6.01 -40.89
C HIS A 118 1.73 5.97 -39.50
N ALA A 119 0.97 6.30 -38.46
CA ALA A 119 1.38 6.21 -37.06
C ALA A 119 0.31 5.51 -36.22
N LEU A 120 0.71 4.48 -35.47
CA LEU A 120 -0.16 3.82 -34.50
C LEU A 120 -0.24 4.62 -33.20
N TYR A 121 -1.42 4.67 -32.59
CA TYR A 121 -1.60 5.26 -31.28
C TYR A 121 -2.66 4.51 -30.48
N SER A 122 -2.51 4.51 -29.16
CA SER A 122 -3.50 3.96 -28.24
C SER A 122 -4.51 5.01 -27.85
N THR A 123 -5.78 4.62 -27.87
CA THR A 123 -6.87 5.37 -27.23
C THR A 123 -7.29 4.73 -25.91
N GLY A 124 -6.82 3.51 -25.64
CA GLY A 124 -7.09 2.79 -24.40
C GLY A 124 -6.70 3.56 -23.13
N PHE A 125 -7.59 3.51 -22.14
CA PHE A 125 -7.38 4.11 -20.83
C PHE A 125 -8.10 3.34 -19.73
N VAL A 126 -7.70 3.59 -18.48
CA VAL A 126 -8.48 3.26 -17.29
C VAL A 126 -8.61 4.48 -16.38
N LEU A 127 -9.80 4.68 -15.84
CA LEU A 127 -10.14 5.76 -14.93
C LEU A 127 -10.51 5.17 -13.56
N ILE A 128 -9.78 5.59 -12.54
CA ILE A 128 -9.96 5.12 -11.15
C ILE A 128 -10.47 6.28 -10.31
N ARG A 129 -11.56 6.05 -9.58
CA ARG A 129 -12.09 6.96 -8.56
C ARG A 129 -11.50 6.61 -7.20
N HIS A 130 -11.03 7.62 -6.49
CA HIS A 130 -10.46 7.52 -5.15
C HIS A 130 -11.24 8.38 -4.16
N ARG A 131 -11.17 8.04 -2.88
CA ARG A 131 -11.82 8.79 -1.80
C ARG A 131 -10.81 9.06 -0.68
N LEU A 132 -10.38 10.31 -0.56
CA LEU A 132 -9.48 10.75 0.50
C LEU A 132 -10.29 11.34 1.65
N GLN A 133 -10.42 10.57 2.74
CA GLN A 133 -11.20 10.97 3.91
C GLN A 133 -10.31 11.65 4.97
N LEU A 134 -10.77 12.78 5.50
CA LEU A 134 -10.11 13.44 6.62
C LEU A 134 -10.04 12.53 7.86
N PRO A 135 -8.94 12.58 8.64
CA PRO A 135 -8.84 11.86 9.89
C PRO A 135 -9.89 12.35 10.89
N PRO A 136 -10.44 11.49 11.77
CA PRO A 136 -11.50 11.86 12.71
C PRO A 136 -11.13 13.06 13.58
N ALA A 137 -12.12 13.88 13.93
CA ALA A 137 -11.92 14.96 14.90
C ALA A 137 -11.59 14.36 16.29
N PRO A 138 -10.74 15.04 17.09
CA PRO A 138 -10.53 14.64 18.48
C PRO A 138 -11.86 14.65 19.26
N PRO A 139 -12.06 13.74 20.22
CA PRO A 139 -13.24 13.79 21.09
C PRO A 139 -13.26 15.12 21.86
N PRO A 140 -14.45 15.71 22.09
CA PRO A 140 -14.57 16.90 22.91
C PRO A 140 -14.00 16.61 24.31
N LYS A 141 -13.14 17.51 24.81
CA LYS A 141 -12.59 17.39 26.17
C LYS A 141 -13.77 17.43 27.16
N SER A 142 -13.94 16.39 27.96
CA SER A 142 -14.85 16.44 29.10
C SER A 142 -14.23 17.35 30.16
N ASP A 143 -14.84 18.51 30.39
CA ASP A 143 -14.40 19.42 31.44
C ASP A 143 -14.68 18.81 32.83
N SER A 144 -13.74 18.03 33.34
CA SER A 144 -13.70 17.61 34.74
C SER A 144 -12.78 18.55 35.53
N ALA A 145 -13.27 19.73 35.89
CA ALA A 145 -12.83 20.47 37.08
C ALA A 145 -13.55 21.84 37.20
N LYS A 146 -14.56 21.92 38.09
CA LYS A 146 -14.68 22.96 39.13
C LYS A 146 -15.93 22.70 39.99
N ALA A 147 -15.78 21.81 40.96
CA ALA A 147 -16.56 21.89 42.19
C ALA A 147 -15.77 22.82 43.13
N GLY A 148 -16.12 24.11 43.14
CA GLY A 148 -15.59 25.12 44.05
C GLY A 148 -16.71 26.13 44.30
N GLY A 149 -17.20 26.18 45.55
CA GLY A 149 -18.50 26.72 45.90
C GLY A 149 -18.69 28.23 45.73
N ALA A 150 -19.96 28.62 45.59
CA ALA A 150 -20.48 29.91 46.02
C ALA A 150 -22.00 29.81 46.21
N GLN A 151 -22.49 30.30 47.35
CA GLN A 151 -23.90 30.49 47.71
C GLN A 151 -24.58 31.57 46.83
N PRO A 152 -25.93 31.64 46.83
CA PRO A 152 -26.71 32.31 45.80
C PRO A 152 -27.01 33.79 46.11
N ALA A 153 -27.05 34.63 45.07
CA ALA A 153 -27.68 35.95 45.12
C ALA A 153 -28.47 36.23 43.82
N THR A 154 -29.78 36.09 43.97
CA THR A 154 -30.92 36.83 43.39
C THR A 154 -30.79 37.74 42.15
N SER A 155 -31.77 37.56 41.25
CA SER A 155 -32.45 38.53 40.37
C SER A 155 -31.65 39.10 39.18
N SER A 156 -32.18 39.34 37.98
CA SER A 156 -33.46 39.04 37.29
C SER A 156 -33.31 39.67 35.89
N ALA A 157 -33.73 38.97 34.82
CA ALA A 157 -34.46 39.50 33.64
C ALA A 157 -34.17 38.68 32.38
N ALA A 158 -35.27 38.35 31.71
CA ALA A 158 -35.47 37.38 30.63
C ALA A 158 -34.82 37.73 29.29
N ALA A 159 -34.43 36.68 28.55
CA ALA A 159 -34.87 36.46 27.17
C ALA A 159 -34.61 34.99 26.75
N THR A 160 -35.70 34.24 26.54
CA THR A 160 -35.76 32.90 25.91
C THR A 160 -35.50 32.98 24.40
N PRO A 161 -34.91 31.93 23.78
CA PRO A 161 -35.76 30.87 23.23
C PRO A 161 -35.35 29.45 23.59
N SER A 162 -36.36 28.60 23.66
CA SER A 162 -36.37 27.20 24.04
C SER A 162 -35.46 26.32 23.19
N SER A 163 -34.53 25.62 23.83
CA SER A 163 -33.92 24.39 23.30
C SER A 163 -34.52 23.20 24.05
N THR A 164 -35.27 22.37 23.34
CA THR A 164 -35.61 21.03 23.81
C THR A 164 -34.40 20.14 23.57
N SER A 165 -33.68 19.88 24.66
CA SER A 165 -32.63 18.87 24.77
C SER A 165 -33.13 17.50 24.31
N THR A 166 -32.59 17.00 23.21
CA THR A 166 -32.57 15.56 22.93
C THR A 166 -31.17 15.05 23.26
N ALA A 167 -31.12 14.11 24.21
CA ALA A 167 -29.92 13.42 24.63
C ALA A 167 -29.22 12.80 23.39
N ALA A 168 -28.01 13.25 23.11
CA ALA A 168 -27.20 12.73 22.02
C ALA A 168 -26.61 11.37 22.42
N ASN A 169 -27.23 10.31 21.90
CA ASN A 169 -26.60 9.00 21.79
C ASN A 169 -25.30 9.15 20.97
N THR A 170 -24.17 8.76 21.55
CA THR A 170 -22.89 8.61 20.88
C THR A 170 -22.94 7.41 19.93
N ALA A 171 -23.45 7.62 18.72
CA ALA A 171 -23.15 6.81 17.56
C ALA A 171 -22.12 7.58 16.72
N ALA A 172 -20.99 6.93 16.38
CA ALA A 172 -20.01 7.49 15.46
C ALA A 172 -20.72 7.93 14.17
N SER A 173 -20.85 9.24 13.98
CA SER A 173 -21.57 9.82 12.85
C SER A 173 -20.82 9.53 11.56
N LYS A 174 -21.56 9.13 10.52
CA LYS A 174 -21.06 9.08 9.14
C LYS A 174 -20.32 10.40 8.81
N PRO A 175 -19.16 10.36 8.13
CA PRO A 175 -18.41 11.57 7.78
C PRO A 175 -19.31 12.54 7.01
N ALA A 176 -19.18 13.84 7.29
CA ALA A 176 -19.91 14.84 6.51
C ALA A 176 -19.40 14.81 5.05
N PRO A 177 -20.25 15.11 4.04
CA PRO A 177 -19.86 15.04 2.62
C PRO A 177 -18.61 15.87 2.27
N ASP A 178 -18.35 16.96 3.01
CA ASP A 178 -17.20 17.84 2.85
C ASP A 178 -15.93 17.36 3.59
N GLU A 179 -15.98 16.20 4.26
CA GLU A 179 -14.83 15.54 4.91
C GLU A 179 -14.20 14.44 4.03
N THR A 180 -14.70 14.24 2.81
CA THR A 180 -14.15 13.29 1.84
C THR A 180 -13.94 13.97 0.50
N LEU A 181 -12.69 14.02 0.05
CA LEU A 181 -12.36 14.43 -1.32
C LEU A 181 -12.52 13.25 -2.25
N THR A 182 -13.28 13.44 -3.33
CA THR A 182 -13.26 12.51 -4.45
C THR A 182 -12.25 13.03 -5.48
N PHE A 183 -11.32 12.18 -5.89
CA PHE A 183 -10.36 12.51 -6.93
C PHE A 183 -10.18 11.29 -7.85
N PHE A 184 -9.59 11.52 -9.02
CA PHE A 184 -9.47 10.53 -10.07
C PHE A 184 -8.02 10.39 -10.50
N SER A 185 -7.62 9.17 -10.87
CA SER A 185 -6.41 8.94 -11.65
C SER A 185 -6.76 8.34 -13.02
N LEU A 186 -6.20 8.91 -14.07
CA LEU A 186 -6.33 8.49 -15.46
C LEU A 186 -5.00 7.90 -15.92
N TYR A 187 -5.04 6.70 -16.47
CA TYR A 187 -3.89 6.03 -17.07
C TYR A 187 -4.18 5.83 -18.54
N MET A 188 -3.47 6.55 -19.40
CA MET A 188 -3.75 6.63 -20.82
C MET A 188 -2.56 6.23 -21.70
N HIS A 189 -2.93 5.77 -22.89
CA HIS A 189 -2.18 4.97 -23.83
C HIS A 189 -1.90 3.58 -23.28
N LEU A 190 -2.97 2.77 -23.12
CA LEU A 190 -2.87 1.38 -22.68
C LEU A 190 -2.74 0.38 -23.84
N MET A 191 -2.23 -0.80 -23.54
CA MET A 191 -2.07 -1.90 -24.49
C MET A 191 -3.41 -2.34 -25.14
N ASP A 192 -3.40 -2.59 -26.45
CA ASP A 192 -4.57 -3.06 -27.20
C ASP A 192 -4.82 -4.56 -26.99
N TRP A 193 -6.04 -5.02 -27.27
CA TRP A 193 -6.43 -6.41 -27.08
C TRP A 193 -5.64 -7.37 -27.99
N ASN A 194 -5.32 -6.96 -29.22
CA ASN A 194 -4.53 -7.76 -30.15
C ASN A 194 -3.13 -8.10 -29.60
N SER A 195 -2.47 -7.17 -28.91
CA SER A 195 -1.17 -7.42 -28.26
C SER A 195 -1.30 -8.36 -27.06
N TYR A 196 -2.34 -8.23 -26.23
CA TYR A 196 -2.62 -9.19 -25.15
C TYR A 196 -2.81 -10.62 -25.69
N ARG A 197 -3.54 -10.77 -26.80
CA ARG A 197 -3.76 -12.07 -27.45
C ARG A 197 -2.45 -12.66 -27.97
N SER A 198 -1.67 -11.85 -28.68
CA SER A 198 -0.39 -12.28 -29.26
C SER A 198 0.58 -12.74 -28.17
N ALA A 199 0.70 -11.99 -27.09
CA ALA A 199 1.58 -12.35 -25.97
C ALA A 199 1.13 -13.64 -25.26
N ARG A 200 -0.17 -13.89 -25.13
CA ARG A 200 -0.70 -15.16 -24.60
C ARG A 200 -0.38 -16.35 -25.51
N GLU A 201 -0.51 -16.17 -26.81
CA GLU A 201 -0.15 -17.21 -27.79
C GLU A 201 1.35 -17.53 -27.74
N GLU A 202 2.20 -16.51 -27.56
CA GLU A 202 3.64 -16.69 -27.36
C GLU A 202 3.95 -17.39 -26.03
N GLN A 203 3.32 -17.01 -24.92
CA GLN A 203 3.45 -17.69 -23.63
C GLN A 203 3.04 -19.17 -23.72
N ALA A 204 1.94 -19.47 -24.42
CA ALA A 204 1.48 -20.84 -24.64
C ALA A 204 2.47 -21.68 -25.47
N LYS A 205 3.22 -21.04 -26.38
CA LYS A 205 4.29 -21.70 -27.16
C LYS A 205 5.60 -21.83 -26.37
N ALA A 206 5.93 -20.85 -25.51
CA ALA A 206 7.20 -20.78 -24.78
C ALA A 206 7.30 -21.74 -23.58
N GLY A 207 6.16 -22.29 -23.12
CA GLY A 207 6.08 -23.30 -22.05
C GLY A 207 6.83 -24.61 -22.30
N GLN A 208 7.65 -24.72 -23.36
CA GLN A 208 8.50 -25.87 -23.66
C GLN A 208 9.98 -25.69 -23.32
N THR A 209 10.53 -24.48 -23.08
CA THR A 209 11.98 -24.36 -22.79
C THR A 209 12.51 -23.10 -22.09
N GLU A 210 11.77 -21.97 -21.99
CA GLU A 210 12.28 -20.75 -21.34
C GLU A 210 11.22 -20.04 -20.47
N PRO A 211 11.60 -19.40 -19.35
CA PRO A 211 10.68 -18.57 -18.57
C PRO A 211 10.25 -17.34 -19.38
N ALA A 212 8.93 -17.24 -19.63
CA ALA A 212 8.34 -16.17 -20.42
C ALA A 212 8.72 -14.76 -19.89
N LYS A 213 9.23 -13.90 -20.80
CA LYS A 213 9.75 -12.55 -20.50
C LYS A 213 8.72 -11.54 -19.95
N LEU A 214 7.42 -11.81 -20.05
CA LEU A 214 6.34 -10.90 -19.65
C LEU A 214 5.14 -11.72 -19.16
N ASN A 215 4.77 -11.61 -17.88
CA ASN A 215 3.57 -12.25 -17.31
C ASN A 215 2.35 -11.34 -17.49
N LEU A 216 1.91 -11.17 -18.74
CA LEU A 216 0.75 -10.34 -19.12
C LEU A 216 -0.56 -11.03 -18.70
N GLN A 217 -1.34 -10.39 -17.83
CA GLN A 217 -2.63 -10.87 -17.37
C GLN A 217 -3.77 -9.99 -17.91
N PRO A 218 -4.91 -10.54 -18.35
CA PRO A 218 -6.09 -9.73 -18.65
C PRO A 218 -6.59 -9.00 -17.41
N MET A 219 -7.15 -7.82 -17.61
CA MET A 219 -7.65 -7.03 -16.49
C MET A 219 -9.00 -7.56 -16.00
N ARG A 220 -9.11 -7.71 -14.68
CA ARG A 220 -10.31 -8.25 -14.02
C ARG A 220 -11.51 -7.32 -14.04
N TYR A 221 -11.34 -6.06 -14.42
CA TYR A 221 -12.43 -5.09 -14.54
C TYR A 221 -13.03 -5.02 -15.94
N TRP A 222 -12.48 -5.72 -16.94
CA TRP A 222 -13.09 -5.76 -18.27
C TRP A 222 -14.42 -6.52 -18.23
N GLU A 223 -15.47 -5.88 -18.76
CA GLU A 223 -16.73 -6.52 -19.12
C GLU A 223 -16.50 -7.46 -20.31
N GLY A 224 -17.29 -8.53 -20.39
CA GLY A 224 -17.18 -9.53 -21.44
C GLY A 224 -17.40 -10.95 -20.94
N ASP A 225 -17.32 -11.90 -21.87
CA ASP A 225 -17.54 -13.31 -21.56
C ASP A 225 -16.33 -13.87 -20.82
N ARG A 226 -16.60 -14.55 -19.70
CA ARG A 226 -15.60 -15.22 -18.89
C ARG A 226 -15.84 -16.71 -18.88
N TYR A 227 -14.81 -17.43 -19.28
CA TYR A 227 -14.81 -18.87 -19.27
C TYR A 227 -13.42 -19.37 -18.92
N TYR A 228 -13.32 -20.67 -18.71
CA TYR A 228 -12.10 -21.34 -18.32
C TYR A 228 -11.72 -22.32 -19.41
N ARG A 229 -10.41 -22.55 -19.57
CA ARG A 229 -9.88 -23.66 -20.36
C ARG A 229 -9.19 -24.65 -19.43
N VAL A 230 -9.34 -25.92 -19.72
CA VAL A 230 -8.58 -27.00 -19.06
C VAL A 230 -7.15 -26.93 -19.56
N GLY A 231 -6.30 -26.31 -18.74
CA GLY A 231 -4.91 -26.00 -19.04
C GLY A 231 -3.93 -27.12 -18.74
N ASP A 232 -2.64 -26.80 -18.81
CA ASP A 232 -1.57 -27.77 -18.54
C ASP A 232 -1.45 -28.17 -17.08
N LYS A 233 -2.06 -27.42 -16.16
CA LYS A 233 -2.15 -27.76 -14.74
C LYS A 233 -3.02 -29.00 -14.49
N ALA A 234 -4.00 -29.25 -15.36
CA ALA A 234 -4.93 -30.36 -15.24
C ALA A 234 -4.32 -31.66 -15.82
N ASN A 235 -3.56 -32.37 -14.99
CA ASN A 235 -2.83 -33.59 -15.37
C ASN A 235 -3.47 -34.89 -14.85
N ASP A 236 -4.72 -34.85 -14.43
CA ASP A 236 -5.41 -36.06 -13.97
C ASP A 236 -5.63 -37.02 -15.14
N LYS A 237 -5.18 -38.26 -14.98
CA LYS A 237 -5.42 -39.33 -15.95
C LYS A 237 -6.70 -40.08 -15.62
N GLN A 238 -7.46 -40.40 -16.66
CA GLN A 238 -8.57 -41.36 -16.60
C GLN A 238 -8.07 -42.72 -16.09
N GLU A 239 -8.82 -43.35 -15.19
CA GLU A 239 -8.44 -44.64 -14.62
C GLU A 239 -8.58 -45.76 -15.66
N VAL A 240 -7.60 -46.67 -15.71
CA VAL A 240 -7.64 -47.85 -16.59
C VAL A 240 -8.10 -49.06 -15.75
N PRO A 241 -9.13 -49.82 -16.20
CA PRO A 241 -9.56 -51.03 -15.50
C PRO A 241 -8.41 -52.05 -15.34
N LEU A 242 -8.29 -52.64 -14.15
CA LEU A 242 -7.35 -53.75 -13.90
C LEU A 242 -7.77 -54.99 -14.71
N PRO A 243 -6.81 -55.74 -15.30
CA PRO A 243 -7.11 -57.00 -15.98
C PRO A 243 -7.79 -57.99 -15.03
N LYS A 244 -8.87 -58.65 -15.47
CA LYS A 244 -9.47 -59.76 -14.70
C LYS A 244 -8.53 -60.97 -14.73
N VAL A 245 -7.81 -61.22 -13.65
CA VAL A 245 -7.09 -62.50 -13.46
C VAL A 245 -8.12 -63.59 -13.14
N PRO A 246 -8.16 -64.74 -13.85
CA PRO A 246 -9.02 -65.86 -13.47
C PRO A 246 -8.54 -66.47 -12.16
N VAL A 247 -9.43 -66.66 -11.19
CA VAL A 247 -9.13 -67.40 -9.95
C VAL A 247 -9.29 -68.90 -10.24
N PRO A 248 -8.23 -69.73 -10.17
CA PRO A 248 -8.40 -71.18 -10.31
C PRO A 248 -9.11 -71.73 -9.07
N SER A 249 -10.12 -72.57 -9.29
CA SER A 249 -10.80 -73.25 -8.19
C SER A 249 -9.83 -74.25 -7.53
N LEU A 250 -9.72 -74.20 -6.21
CA LEU A 250 -8.81 -75.03 -5.40
C LEU A 250 -9.20 -76.54 -5.35
N ARG A 251 -10.13 -76.98 -6.22
CA ARG A 251 -10.71 -78.34 -6.18
C ARG A 251 -10.03 -79.36 -7.09
N ASP A 252 -9.21 -78.95 -8.06
CA ASP A 252 -8.62 -79.87 -9.04
C ASP A 252 -7.13 -80.20 -8.79
N ALA A 253 -6.52 -79.66 -7.73
CA ALA A 253 -5.07 -79.73 -7.52
C ALA A 253 -4.56 -80.93 -6.70
N ILE A 254 -5.39 -81.92 -6.34
CA ILE A 254 -4.98 -83.00 -5.42
C ILE A 254 -5.02 -84.42 -6.02
N SER A 255 -5.40 -84.66 -7.29
CA SER A 255 -5.32 -86.04 -7.82
C SER A 255 -5.04 -86.19 -9.32
N ARG A 256 -4.06 -85.46 -9.86
CA ARG A 256 -3.48 -85.83 -11.17
C ARG A 256 -2.14 -86.52 -10.97
N ASP A 257 -2.12 -87.84 -11.14
CA ASP A 257 -0.90 -88.63 -11.28
C ASP A 257 -0.37 -88.46 -12.71
N VAL A 258 0.26 -87.31 -12.94
CA VAL A 258 0.80 -86.91 -14.24
C VAL A 258 1.86 -87.90 -14.75
N LEU A 259 2.49 -88.66 -13.84
CA LEU A 259 3.49 -89.67 -14.20
C LEU A 259 2.83 -90.95 -14.71
N GLY A 260 1.72 -91.37 -14.10
CA GLY A 260 0.89 -92.49 -14.58
C GLY A 260 0.31 -92.22 -15.97
N GLU A 261 -0.28 -91.04 -16.17
CA GLU A 261 -0.89 -90.64 -17.46
C GLU A 261 0.14 -90.55 -18.60
N PHE A 262 1.38 -90.16 -18.31
CA PHE A 262 2.47 -90.07 -19.30
C PHE A 262 3.05 -91.45 -19.68
N ILE A 263 3.02 -92.41 -18.76
CA ILE A 263 3.43 -93.80 -19.03
C ILE A 263 2.37 -94.52 -19.87
N GLU A 264 1.08 -94.33 -19.57
CA GLU A 264 -0.02 -94.92 -20.35
C GLU A 264 -0.13 -94.31 -21.76
N SER A 265 0.26 -93.05 -21.96
CA SER A 265 0.24 -92.41 -23.29
C SER A 265 1.39 -92.82 -24.22
N GLY A 266 2.25 -93.75 -23.80
CA GLY A 266 3.39 -94.22 -24.60
C GLY A 266 4.43 -93.12 -24.85
N PHE A 267 4.69 -92.28 -23.85
CA PHE A 267 5.63 -91.15 -23.89
C PHE A 267 5.27 -90.06 -24.94
N LYS A 268 4.00 -89.93 -25.32
CA LYS A 268 3.51 -88.81 -26.14
C LYS A 268 2.90 -87.73 -25.25
N ALA A 269 3.36 -86.49 -25.42
CA ALA A 269 2.87 -85.33 -24.68
C ALA A 269 1.40 -85.01 -25.05
N PRO A 270 0.55 -84.56 -24.11
CA PRO A 270 -0.82 -84.12 -24.40
C PRO A 270 -0.81 -82.83 -25.25
N PRO A 271 -1.83 -82.59 -26.09
CA PRO A 271 -1.95 -81.34 -26.84
C PRO A 271 -2.14 -80.15 -25.89
N GLU A 272 -1.45 -79.03 -26.17
CA GLU A 272 -1.58 -77.75 -25.47
C GLU A 272 -3.00 -77.18 -25.62
N ASP A 273 -3.58 -76.72 -24.52
CA ASP A 273 -4.86 -76.00 -24.50
C ASP A 273 -4.78 -74.70 -25.33
N GLU A 274 -5.79 -74.45 -26.16
CA GLU A 274 -5.90 -73.23 -26.97
C GLU A 274 -5.87 -71.96 -26.10
N ALA A 275 -5.02 -71.00 -26.47
CA ALA A 275 -4.92 -69.70 -25.83
C ALA A 275 -6.25 -68.93 -25.84
N PRO A 276 -6.62 -68.19 -24.79
CA PRO A 276 -7.83 -67.39 -24.78
C PRO A 276 -7.77 -66.28 -25.83
N LYS A 277 -8.83 -66.11 -26.63
CA LYS A 277 -9.00 -64.98 -27.57
C LYS A 277 -8.75 -63.65 -26.86
N GLU A 278 -7.74 -62.89 -27.33
CA GLU A 278 -7.45 -61.53 -26.86
C GLU A 278 -8.67 -60.62 -27.05
N ALA A 279 -9.06 -59.92 -25.98
CA ALA A 279 -10.05 -58.86 -26.04
C ALA A 279 -9.47 -57.65 -26.81
N PRO A 280 -10.29 -56.91 -27.58
CA PRO A 280 -9.82 -55.76 -28.35
C PRO A 280 -9.11 -54.72 -27.46
N PRO A 281 -8.05 -54.04 -27.96
CA PRO A 281 -7.25 -53.11 -27.18
C PRO A 281 -8.09 -51.94 -26.66
N LEU A 282 -7.92 -51.62 -25.37
CA LEU A 282 -8.60 -50.48 -24.73
C LEU A 282 -8.15 -49.15 -25.38
N PRO A 283 -9.05 -48.16 -25.54
CA PRO A 283 -8.66 -46.84 -25.99
C PRO A 283 -7.72 -46.16 -24.98
N PRO A 284 -6.81 -45.27 -25.43
CA PRO A 284 -5.85 -44.62 -24.54
C PRO A 284 -6.56 -43.72 -23.50
N PRO A 285 -6.08 -43.69 -22.24
CA PRO A 285 -6.70 -42.89 -21.19
C PRO A 285 -6.55 -41.40 -21.46
N VAL A 286 -7.64 -40.65 -21.27
CA VAL A 286 -7.67 -39.19 -21.43
C VAL A 286 -7.01 -38.50 -20.23
N THR A 287 -6.27 -37.42 -20.49
CA THR A 287 -5.72 -36.53 -19.45
C THR A 287 -6.48 -35.21 -19.43
N GLY A 288 -6.81 -34.71 -18.25
CA GLY A 288 -7.54 -33.46 -18.08
C GLY A 288 -7.84 -33.14 -16.62
N ILE A 289 -8.97 -32.46 -16.37
CA ILE A 289 -9.42 -32.11 -15.03
C ILE A 289 -10.49 -33.08 -14.53
N ARG A 290 -10.39 -33.53 -13.28
CA ARG A 290 -11.43 -34.37 -12.68
C ARG A 290 -12.72 -33.59 -12.42
N ILE A 291 -13.83 -34.19 -12.83
CA ILE A 291 -15.18 -33.76 -12.51
C ILE A 291 -15.67 -34.57 -11.32
N ARG A 292 -16.19 -33.90 -10.29
CA ARG A 292 -16.73 -34.52 -9.09
C ARG A 292 -18.23 -34.30 -8.94
N ASP A 293 -18.92 -35.19 -8.26
CA ASP A 293 -20.34 -35.05 -7.93
C ASP A 293 -20.61 -33.93 -6.92
N LEU A 294 -19.67 -33.70 -6.00
CA LEU A 294 -19.66 -32.65 -4.98
C LEU A 294 -18.23 -32.09 -4.84
N PRO A 295 -18.06 -30.89 -4.24
CA PRO A 295 -16.73 -30.41 -3.84
C PRO A 295 -16.00 -31.45 -2.96
N ASN A 296 -14.80 -31.88 -3.36
CA ASN A 296 -14.05 -33.00 -2.76
C ASN A 296 -14.76 -34.38 -2.77
N GLY A 297 -15.82 -34.54 -3.56
CA GLY A 297 -16.63 -35.77 -3.65
C GLY A 297 -16.03 -36.86 -4.55
N LYS A 298 -16.86 -37.78 -5.03
CA LYS A 298 -16.45 -38.86 -5.91
C LYS A 298 -16.15 -38.34 -7.32
N ILE A 299 -15.13 -38.88 -7.97
CA ILE A 299 -14.83 -38.60 -9.38
C ILE A 299 -15.91 -39.26 -10.24
N ILE A 300 -16.62 -38.44 -11.01
CA ILE A 300 -17.71 -38.87 -11.91
C ILE A 300 -17.34 -38.75 -13.39
N GLY A 301 -16.22 -38.09 -13.70
CA GLY A 301 -15.72 -37.95 -15.06
C GLY A 301 -14.38 -37.20 -15.10
N VAL A 302 -13.84 -37.08 -16.31
CA VAL A 302 -12.67 -36.26 -16.62
C VAL A 302 -13.02 -35.38 -17.81
N LEU A 303 -12.76 -34.07 -17.70
CA LEU A 303 -12.89 -33.14 -18.81
C LEU A 303 -11.50 -32.97 -19.46
N PRO A 304 -11.32 -33.28 -20.76
CA PRO A 304 -10.01 -33.33 -21.40
C PRO A 304 -9.28 -31.97 -21.43
N LYS A 305 -7.94 -31.99 -21.47
CA LYS A 305 -7.13 -30.80 -21.76
C LYS A 305 -7.60 -30.10 -23.05
N GLY A 306 -7.61 -28.77 -23.04
CA GLY A 306 -8.09 -27.94 -24.14
C GLY A 306 -9.61 -27.70 -24.15
N ALA A 307 -10.40 -28.42 -23.33
CA ALA A 307 -11.83 -28.16 -23.18
C ALA A 307 -12.09 -26.80 -22.54
N GLU A 308 -13.22 -26.18 -22.90
CA GLU A 308 -13.61 -24.86 -22.40
C GLU A 308 -14.95 -24.92 -21.68
N LEU A 309 -15.07 -24.23 -20.56
CA LEU A 309 -16.24 -24.26 -19.71
C LEU A 309 -16.55 -22.93 -19.03
N ILE A 310 -17.81 -22.69 -18.75
CA ILE A 310 -18.32 -21.62 -17.89
C ILE A 310 -18.70 -22.26 -16.56
N VAL A 311 -18.27 -21.65 -15.46
CA VAL A 311 -18.63 -22.09 -14.11
C VAL A 311 -19.77 -21.22 -13.56
N SER A 312 -20.55 -21.77 -12.64
CA SER A 312 -21.61 -21.07 -11.94
C SER A 312 -21.04 -20.28 -10.76
N ASP A 313 -21.43 -19.02 -10.68
CA ASP A 313 -21.16 -18.06 -9.60
C ASP A 313 -22.24 -18.06 -8.49
N THR A 314 -23.34 -18.77 -8.71
CA THR A 314 -24.50 -18.80 -7.80
C THR A 314 -24.64 -20.09 -6.99
N ASP A 315 -23.79 -21.09 -7.21
CA ASP A 315 -23.89 -22.37 -6.50
C ASP A 315 -23.37 -22.28 -5.05
N GLU A 316 -24.28 -22.42 -4.08
CA GLU A 316 -23.97 -22.28 -2.65
C GLU A 316 -23.02 -23.37 -2.11
N GLN A 317 -23.02 -24.57 -2.69
CA GLN A 317 -22.11 -25.65 -2.28
C GLN A 317 -20.67 -25.36 -2.69
N ALA A 318 -20.47 -24.84 -3.90
CA ALA A 318 -19.18 -24.34 -4.35
C ALA A 318 -18.70 -23.14 -3.52
N LYS A 319 -19.56 -22.17 -3.23
CA LYS A 319 -19.20 -20.98 -2.41
C LYS A 319 -18.72 -21.36 -1.00
N ALA A 320 -19.29 -22.41 -0.40
CA ALA A 320 -18.87 -22.89 0.93
C ALA A 320 -17.51 -23.61 0.93
N LYS A 321 -16.92 -23.90 -0.25
CA LYS A 321 -15.68 -24.68 -0.40
C LYS A 321 -14.69 -23.95 -1.31
N PRO A 322 -13.71 -23.21 -0.76
CA PRO A 322 -12.74 -22.44 -1.54
C PRO A 322 -12.03 -23.28 -2.61
N GLY A 323 -11.94 -22.73 -3.82
CA GLY A 323 -11.27 -23.35 -4.97
C GLY A 323 -12.14 -24.29 -5.81
N TRP A 324 -13.36 -24.62 -5.39
CA TRP A 324 -14.29 -25.42 -6.18
C TRP A 324 -15.29 -24.54 -6.93
N ALA A 325 -15.66 -24.94 -8.14
CA ALA A 325 -16.77 -24.34 -8.88
C ALA A 325 -17.59 -25.40 -9.61
N LYS A 326 -18.89 -25.12 -9.75
CA LYS A 326 -19.80 -25.98 -10.48
C LYS A 326 -19.78 -25.62 -11.96
N ILE A 327 -19.77 -26.62 -12.84
CA ILE A 327 -19.88 -26.40 -14.28
C ILE A 327 -21.30 -25.90 -14.58
N LYS A 328 -21.40 -24.70 -15.16
CA LYS A 328 -22.66 -24.14 -15.68
C LYS A 328 -22.89 -24.60 -17.12
N THR A 329 -21.85 -24.56 -17.93
CA THR A 329 -21.91 -24.90 -19.37
C THR A 329 -20.53 -25.33 -19.86
N ILE A 330 -20.47 -26.35 -20.70
CA ILE A 330 -19.23 -26.71 -21.42
C ILE A 330 -19.34 -26.11 -22.82
N LYS A 331 -18.42 -25.19 -23.15
CA LYS A 331 -18.36 -24.53 -24.46
C LYS A 331 -17.78 -25.46 -25.52
N SER A 332 -16.75 -26.22 -25.18
CA SER A 332 -16.06 -27.14 -26.09
C SER A 332 -15.38 -28.28 -25.30
N GLY A 333 -15.19 -29.43 -25.95
CA GLY A 333 -14.70 -30.65 -25.32
C GLY A 333 -15.83 -31.48 -24.69
N THR A 334 -15.64 -32.81 -24.62
CA THR A 334 -16.65 -33.74 -24.12
C THR A 334 -16.13 -34.42 -22.86
N PRO A 335 -16.86 -34.39 -21.73
CA PRO A 335 -16.51 -35.18 -20.55
C PRO A 335 -16.42 -36.66 -20.90
N VAL A 336 -15.35 -37.31 -20.46
CA VAL A 336 -15.25 -38.77 -20.48
C VAL A 336 -15.54 -39.34 -19.10
N SER A 337 -15.85 -40.63 -19.04
CA SER A 337 -16.09 -41.33 -17.78
C SER A 337 -14.82 -41.36 -16.93
N ALA A 338 -14.98 -41.54 -15.62
CA ALA A 338 -13.83 -41.62 -14.70
C ALA A 338 -12.89 -42.80 -15.02
N VAL A 339 -13.42 -43.86 -15.64
CA VAL A 339 -12.73 -45.12 -15.96
C VAL A 339 -12.90 -45.45 -17.45
N VAL A 340 -11.84 -45.87 -18.13
CA VAL A 340 -11.87 -46.23 -19.56
C VAL A 340 -12.95 -47.28 -19.86
N ASN A 341 -13.67 -47.10 -20.97
CA ASN A 341 -14.78 -47.97 -21.44
C ASN A 341 -15.99 -48.11 -20.49
N GLN A 342 -16.14 -47.23 -19.49
CA GLN A 342 -17.37 -47.12 -18.70
C GLN A 342 -18.29 -46.01 -19.24
N PRO A 343 -19.62 -46.10 -19.00
CA PRO A 343 -20.55 -45.03 -19.39
C PRO A 343 -20.23 -43.73 -18.62
N VAL A 344 -20.33 -42.61 -19.32
CA VAL A 344 -20.15 -41.27 -18.72
C VAL A 344 -21.32 -40.99 -17.77
N SER A 345 -21.03 -40.46 -16.58
CA SER A 345 -22.08 -40.03 -15.66
C SER A 345 -22.94 -38.93 -16.31
N PRO A 346 -24.29 -39.04 -16.27
CA PRO A 346 -25.19 -37.97 -16.74
C PRO A 346 -24.96 -36.61 -16.03
N HIS A 347 -24.38 -36.64 -14.83
CA HIS A 347 -24.08 -35.44 -14.04
C HIS A 347 -22.72 -34.82 -14.39
N ALA A 348 -21.88 -35.46 -15.20
CA ALA A 348 -20.55 -34.94 -15.53
C ALA A 348 -20.58 -33.53 -16.16
N PRO A 349 -21.52 -33.17 -17.05
CA PRO A 349 -21.59 -31.81 -17.59
C PRO A 349 -21.95 -30.72 -16.57
N TYR A 350 -22.44 -31.10 -15.37
CA TYR A 350 -22.93 -30.18 -14.32
C TYR A 350 -22.24 -30.42 -12.97
N GLY A 351 -21.13 -31.16 -12.97
CA GLY A 351 -20.37 -31.50 -11.77
C GLY A 351 -19.49 -30.36 -11.27
N TYR A 352 -18.60 -30.68 -10.35
CA TYR A 352 -17.69 -29.75 -9.69
C TYR A 352 -16.25 -29.97 -10.17
N VAL A 353 -15.56 -28.86 -10.42
CA VAL A 353 -14.15 -28.82 -10.86
C VAL A 353 -13.34 -27.91 -9.93
N TYR A 354 -12.03 -28.17 -9.86
CA TYR A 354 -11.11 -27.36 -9.05
C TYR A 354 -10.55 -26.21 -9.89
N VAL A 355 -10.93 -24.98 -9.55
CA VAL A 355 -10.70 -23.78 -10.37
C VAL A 355 -9.21 -23.45 -10.54
N ASN A 356 -8.37 -23.80 -9.57
CA ASN A 356 -6.93 -23.49 -9.62
C ASN A 356 -6.17 -24.30 -10.71
N GLU A 357 -6.77 -25.37 -11.22
CA GLU A 357 -6.24 -26.16 -12.34
C GLU A 357 -6.74 -25.66 -13.71
N LEU A 358 -7.62 -24.67 -13.71
CA LEU A 358 -8.17 -24.06 -14.91
C LEU A 358 -7.44 -22.75 -15.25
N ASP A 359 -7.34 -22.48 -16.55
CA ASP A 359 -6.79 -21.22 -17.05
C ASP A 359 -7.93 -20.26 -17.39
N PRO A 360 -7.99 -19.07 -16.77
CA PRO A 360 -9.06 -18.11 -17.01
C PRO A 360 -8.90 -17.43 -18.38
N ILE A 361 -9.97 -17.46 -19.16
CA ILE A 361 -10.09 -16.76 -20.44
C ILE A 361 -11.13 -15.64 -20.29
N VAL A 362 -10.71 -14.45 -20.71
CA VAL A 362 -11.55 -13.26 -20.77
C VAL A 362 -11.64 -12.86 -22.23
N GLU A 363 -12.86 -12.78 -22.75
CA GLU A 363 -13.17 -12.18 -24.05
C GLU A 363 -13.81 -10.81 -23.79
N PRO A 364 -13.00 -9.74 -23.74
CA PRO A 364 -13.50 -8.41 -23.39
C PRO A 364 -14.50 -7.91 -24.45
N LYS A 365 -15.63 -7.37 -23.96
CA LYS A 365 -16.67 -6.75 -24.79
C LYS A 365 -17.42 -5.69 -23.96
N PRO A 366 -17.69 -4.49 -24.51
CA PRO A 366 -17.29 -4.02 -25.85
C PRO A 366 -15.81 -3.62 -25.93
N LEU A 367 -15.28 -3.62 -27.15
CA LEU A 367 -13.98 -3.06 -27.53
C LEU A 367 -14.19 -1.73 -28.27
N ASP A 368 -13.15 -0.89 -28.33
CA ASP A 368 -13.13 0.38 -29.08
C ASP A 368 -14.14 1.45 -28.60
N THR A 369 -14.75 1.23 -27.43
CA THR A 369 -15.72 2.16 -26.83
C THR A 369 -15.37 2.44 -25.38
N VAL A 370 -15.80 3.60 -24.86
CA VAL A 370 -15.74 3.87 -23.43
C VAL A 370 -16.80 3.02 -22.71
N VAL A 371 -16.36 2.24 -21.73
CA VAL A 371 -17.20 1.43 -20.86
C VAL A 371 -17.26 2.11 -19.50
N VAL A 372 -18.42 2.63 -19.13
CA VAL A 372 -18.71 3.06 -17.76
C VAL A 372 -19.27 1.87 -17.00
N LEU A 373 -18.54 1.41 -15.99
CA LEU A 373 -18.91 0.23 -15.22
C LEU A 373 -20.16 0.51 -14.39
N LYS A 374 -21.21 -0.31 -14.58
CA LYS A 374 -22.43 -0.24 -13.74
C LYS A 374 -22.10 -0.52 -12.27
N GLN A 375 -21.18 -1.45 -12.05
CA GLN A 375 -20.62 -1.75 -10.74
C GLN A 375 -19.12 -1.44 -10.78
N PRO A 376 -18.66 -0.35 -10.14
CA PRO A 376 -17.24 -0.04 -10.06
C PRO A 376 -16.42 -1.22 -9.52
N TYR A 377 -15.22 -1.40 -10.06
CA TYR A 377 -14.34 -2.52 -9.68
C TYR A 377 -13.29 -2.06 -8.68
N ALA A 378 -13.33 -2.58 -7.46
CA ALA A 378 -12.38 -2.22 -6.40
C ALA A 378 -10.94 -2.63 -6.75
N VAL A 379 -10.00 -1.72 -6.52
CA VAL A 379 -8.56 -1.92 -6.71
C VAL A 379 -7.80 -1.43 -5.48
N LYS A 380 -6.66 -2.05 -5.21
CA LYS A 380 -5.72 -1.65 -4.17
C LYS A 380 -4.55 -0.89 -4.73
N ALA A 381 -3.98 0.01 -3.92
CA ALA A 381 -2.73 0.66 -4.24
C ALA A 381 -1.66 -0.41 -4.56
N GLY A 382 -1.03 -0.30 -5.72
CA GLY A 382 -0.04 -1.26 -6.20
C GLY A 382 -0.60 -2.40 -7.06
N ASP A 383 -1.92 -2.56 -7.19
CA ASP A 383 -2.52 -3.53 -8.11
C ASP A 383 -2.19 -3.14 -9.57
N VAL A 384 -1.89 -4.14 -10.40
CA VAL A 384 -1.67 -3.93 -11.84
C VAL A 384 -3.01 -3.62 -12.51
N ILE A 385 -3.08 -2.46 -13.17
CA ILE A 385 -4.28 -1.91 -13.83
C ILE A 385 -4.10 -1.72 -15.34
N GLY A 386 -3.02 -2.24 -15.91
CA GLY A 386 -2.79 -2.23 -17.35
C GLY A 386 -1.33 -2.36 -17.70
N TYR A 387 -1.04 -2.31 -18.99
CA TYR A 387 0.33 -2.30 -19.52
C TYR A 387 0.45 -1.17 -20.53
N LEU A 388 1.69 -0.69 -20.73
CA LEU A 388 1.98 0.42 -21.63
C LEU A 388 1.47 0.09 -23.04
N GLY A 389 0.72 1.04 -23.60
CA GLY A 389 0.41 1.09 -25.01
C GLY A 389 1.48 1.82 -25.78
N HIS A 390 1.16 2.14 -27.04
CA HIS A 390 2.07 2.85 -27.93
C HIS A 390 1.42 4.13 -28.46
N TYR A 391 2.24 5.16 -28.63
CA TYR A 391 1.79 6.44 -29.18
C TYR A 391 2.87 7.00 -30.12
N LEU A 392 2.74 6.73 -31.41
CA LEU A 392 3.67 7.23 -32.43
C LEU A 392 3.25 8.64 -32.83
N ARG A 393 4.24 9.51 -33.01
CA ARG A 393 4.05 10.86 -33.56
C ARG A 393 4.34 10.84 -35.06
N TYR A 394 4.10 11.96 -35.72
CA TYR A 394 4.44 12.09 -37.15
C TYR A 394 5.93 11.81 -37.47
N PRO A 395 6.93 12.24 -36.67
CA PRO A 395 8.32 11.83 -36.89
C PRO A 395 8.57 10.32 -36.83
N ASP A 396 7.73 9.59 -36.10
CA ASP A 396 7.80 8.13 -35.96
C ASP A 396 7.07 7.41 -37.12
N ALA A 397 6.23 8.14 -37.87
CA ALA A 397 5.36 7.60 -38.90
C ALA A 397 6.13 7.03 -40.11
N LYS A 398 5.62 5.94 -40.69
CA LYS A 398 6.28 5.17 -41.77
C LYS A 398 5.35 4.96 -42.97
N LEU A 399 5.93 4.80 -44.16
CA LEU A 399 5.21 4.39 -45.39
C LEU A 399 4.87 2.88 -45.41
N LEU A 400 5.60 2.09 -44.61
CA LEU A 400 5.34 0.68 -44.42
C LEU A 400 4.35 0.51 -43.25
N PRO A 401 3.64 -0.63 -43.16
CA PRO A 401 2.72 -0.91 -42.05
C PRO A 401 3.36 -0.55 -40.71
N ALA A 402 2.74 0.39 -40.00
CA ALA A 402 3.30 0.96 -38.78
C ALA A 402 3.42 -0.14 -37.71
N LYS A 403 4.56 -0.16 -36.99
CA LYS A 403 4.80 -1.09 -35.88
C LYS A 403 4.72 -0.34 -34.54
N PRO A 404 4.29 -1.00 -33.46
CA PRO A 404 4.26 -0.40 -32.14
C PRO A 404 5.69 -0.24 -31.58
N THR A 405 6.31 0.93 -31.81
CA THR A 405 7.73 1.19 -31.48
C THR A 405 7.95 2.27 -30.41
N ARG A 406 6.92 3.04 -30.05
CA ARG A 406 7.02 4.10 -29.04
C ARG A 406 6.11 3.79 -27.85
N PRO A 407 6.56 3.01 -26.85
CA PRO A 407 5.76 2.74 -25.67
C PRO A 407 5.59 4.01 -24.85
N LEU A 408 4.37 4.28 -24.39
CA LEU A 408 4.03 5.49 -23.66
C LEU A 408 2.90 5.21 -22.67
N LEU A 409 3.01 5.76 -21.47
CA LEU A 409 1.91 5.96 -20.53
C LEU A 409 1.80 7.45 -20.23
N HIS A 410 0.61 8.01 -20.39
CA HIS A 410 0.23 9.30 -19.82
C HIS A 410 -0.54 9.07 -18.51
N LEU A 411 -0.07 9.63 -17.40
CA LEU A 411 -0.72 9.54 -16.09
C LEU A 411 -1.17 10.93 -15.63
N GLU A 412 -2.45 11.09 -15.35
CA GLU A 412 -3.06 12.33 -14.86
C GLU A 412 -3.80 12.07 -13.54
N VAL A 413 -3.74 13.01 -12.60
CA VAL A 413 -4.47 12.95 -11.33
C VAL A 413 -5.22 14.25 -11.12
N PHE A 414 -6.54 14.19 -10.94
CA PHE A 414 -7.36 15.39 -10.86
C PHE A 414 -8.55 15.28 -9.90
N ALA A 415 -9.02 16.42 -9.43
CA ALA A 415 -10.18 16.55 -8.55
C ALA A 415 -11.16 17.62 -9.03
N GLY A 416 -12.40 17.52 -8.56
CA GLY A 416 -13.43 18.51 -8.84
C GLY A 416 -13.22 19.84 -8.11
N PRO A 417 -14.14 20.80 -8.30
CA PRO A 417 -14.05 22.15 -7.70
C PRO A 417 -14.07 22.15 -6.16
N GLU A 418 -14.49 21.06 -5.51
CA GLU A 418 -14.50 20.90 -4.06
C GLU A 418 -13.10 20.86 -3.43
N LEU A 419 -12.05 20.67 -4.23
CA LEU A 419 -10.68 20.52 -3.72
C LEU A 419 -10.25 21.69 -2.83
N GLU A 420 -10.51 22.92 -3.23
CA GLU A 420 -10.08 24.10 -2.49
C GLU A 420 -10.68 24.14 -1.07
N ALA A 421 -11.99 23.88 -0.99
CA ALA A 421 -12.70 23.79 0.28
C ALA A 421 -12.18 22.62 1.14
N PHE A 422 -11.88 21.48 0.50
CA PHE A 422 -11.32 20.32 1.19
C PHE A 422 -9.92 20.60 1.77
N ILE A 423 -9.00 21.20 1.00
CA ILE A 423 -7.65 21.55 1.49
C ILE A 423 -7.74 22.52 2.66
N LYS A 424 -8.62 23.53 2.58
CA LYS A 424 -8.85 24.44 3.70
C LYS A 424 -9.30 23.68 4.95
N LYS A 425 -10.30 22.80 4.82
CA LYS A 425 -10.81 22.00 5.93
C LYS A 425 -9.76 21.01 6.47
N SER A 426 -8.95 20.43 5.59
CA SER A 426 -7.82 19.56 5.92
C SER A 426 -6.81 20.27 6.82
N ARG A 427 -6.37 21.47 6.42
CA ARG A 427 -5.44 22.30 7.20
C ARG A 427 -6.03 22.68 8.56
N ASP A 428 -7.32 22.98 8.62
CA ASP A 428 -8.01 23.28 9.88
C ASP A 428 -8.13 22.04 10.79
N ARG A 429 -8.37 20.85 10.23
CA ARG A 429 -8.36 19.57 10.95
C ARG A 429 -6.95 19.21 11.43
N ALA A 430 -5.91 19.44 10.64
CA ALA A 430 -4.52 19.13 11.00
C ALA A 430 -4.09 19.86 12.29
N LYS A 431 -4.52 21.11 12.49
CA LYS A 431 -4.27 21.90 13.72
C LYS A 431 -4.89 21.29 14.98
N GLN A 432 -5.92 20.45 14.83
CA GLN A 432 -6.63 19.82 15.95
C GLN A 432 -6.03 18.45 16.31
N LEU A 433 -5.26 17.84 15.41
CA LEU A 433 -4.66 16.53 15.61
C LEU A 433 -3.35 16.65 16.40
N PRO A 434 -2.86 15.55 17.02
CA PRO A 434 -1.51 15.50 17.55
C PRO A 434 -0.48 15.90 16.48
N ALA A 435 0.52 16.68 16.88
CA ALA A 435 1.55 17.18 15.98
C ALA A 435 2.16 16.03 15.15
N SER A 436 2.08 16.15 13.83
CA SER A 436 2.72 15.19 12.94
C SER A 436 4.15 15.62 12.62
N LYS A 437 5.06 14.65 12.62
CA LYS A 437 6.48 14.78 12.29
C LYS A 437 6.82 13.97 11.04
N ALA A 438 5.96 14.05 10.02
CA ALA A 438 6.22 13.36 8.75
C ALA A 438 7.21 14.17 7.91
N PHE A 439 7.03 15.48 7.89
CA PHE A 439 7.83 16.41 7.10
C PHE A 439 8.43 17.52 7.98
N LEU A 440 9.58 17.99 7.54
CA LEU A 440 10.22 19.22 8.00
C LEU A 440 10.08 20.24 6.87
N GLU A 441 9.29 21.29 7.11
CA GLU A 441 9.11 22.38 6.16
C GLU A 441 10.03 23.55 6.53
N ILE A 442 10.85 23.97 5.57
CA ILE A 442 11.73 25.13 5.64
C ILE A 442 11.17 26.18 4.69
N SER A 443 10.65 27.28 5.23
CA SER A 443 10.08 28.34 4.39
C SER A 443 11.17 29.30 3.88
N PRO A 444 10.94 29.97 2.72
CA PRO A 444 11.85 30.98 2.21
C PRO A 444 12.19 32.02 3.28
N GLY A 445 13.48 32.38 3.39
CA GLY A 445 14.01 33.27 4.41
C GLY A 445 14.54 32.56 5.67
N ALA A 446 14.26 31.27 5.88
CA ALA A 446 14.81 30.51 7.01
C ALA A 446 16.34 30.45 6.96
N ARG A 447 17.03 30.77 8.05
CA ARG A 447 18.50 30.73 8.13
C ARG A 447 18.97 29.42 8.73
N LEU A 448 20.10 28.89 8.26
CA LEU A 448 20.69 27.67 8.78
C LEU A 448 21.78 27.97 9.81
N VAL A 449 22.00 27.05 10.75
CA VAL A 449 23.18 27.06 11.61
C VAL A 449 24.30 26.31 10.87
N SER A 450 25.21 27.08 10.24
CA SER A 450 26.33 26.53 9.46
C SER A 450 27.62 26.41 10.28
N ASP A 451 27.80 27.26 11.28
CA ASP A 451 29.06 27.42 11.99
C ASP A 451 28.94 26.84 13.40
N LEU A 452 29.77 25.84 13.68
CA LEU A 452 29.90 25.26 15.01
C LEU A 452 30.90 26.09 15.83
N PRO A 453 30.66 26.26 17.14
CA PRO A 453 31.66 26.83 18.03
C PRO A 453 32.90 25.94 18.05
N GLU A 454 34.08 26.53 18.21
CA GLU A 454 35.32 25.77 18.44
C GLU A 454 35.19 24.91 19.72
N PRO A 455 35.71 23.67 19.74
CA PRO A 455 35.74 22.85 20.93
C PRO A 455 36.49 23.55 22.08
N ASP A 456 35.82 23.70 23.23
CA ASP A 456 36.36 24.36 24.43
C ASP A 456 36.97 23.39 25.45
N GLN A 457 36.88 22.07 25.19
CA GLN A 457 37.42 21.01 26.04
C GLN A 457 38.44 20.14 25.29
N LYS A 458 39.47 19.66 26.00
CA LYS A 458 40.47 18.74 25.48
C LYS A 458 40.71 17.59 26.46
N LEU A 459 40.47 16.36 26.01
CA LEU A 459 40.72 15.14 26.77
C LEU A 459 42.06 14.54 26.38
N GLN A 460 42.81 14.05 27.38
CA GLN A 460 44.09 13.41 27.14
C GLN A 460 43.92 11.98 26.59
N PRO A 461 44.93 11.44 25.88
CA PRO A 461 44.97 10.02 25.50
C PRO A 461 44.83 9.09 26.70
N GLY A 462 44.27 7.90 26.49
CA GLY A 462 44.04 6.88 27.53
C GLY A 462 42.74 7.06 28.32
N THR A 463 41.88 7.98 27.91
CA THR A 463 40.60 8.26 28.57
C THR A 463 39.51 7.41 27.93
N LYS A 464 38.78 6.63 28.73
CA LYS A 464 37.59 5.90 28.28
C LYS A 464 36.38 6.82 28.28
N LEU A 465 35.67 6.91 27.16
CA LEU A 465 34.49 7.77 27.01
C LEU A 465 33.23 6.93 27.15
N VAL A 466 32.49 7.13 28.24
CA VAL A 466 31.25 6.38 28.51
C VAL A 466 30.07 7.32 28.29
N PRO A 467 29.11 7.01 27.40
CA PRO A 467 27.89 7.82 27.24
C PRO A 467 27.18 8.04 28.57
N VAL A 468 26.71 9.27 28.80
CA VAL A 468 25.93 9.62 29.99
C VAL A 468 24.53 9.01 29.93
N ALA A 469 23.94 8.97 28.74
CA ALA A 469 22.68 8.27 28.46
C ALA A 469 22.95 6.93 27.77
N ALA A 470 22.23 5.88 28.17
CA ALA A 470 22.44 4.52 27.68
C ALA A 470 22.08 4.35 26.19
N ASP A 471 21.18 5.19 25.68
CA ASP A 471 20.69 5.19 24.30
C ASP A 471 21.21 6.35 23.43
N ALA A 472 22.26 7.05 23.88
CA ALA A 472 22.76 8.26 23.21
C ALA A 472 23.08 7.99 21.73
N LYS A 473 22.29 8.59 20.84
CA LYS A 473 22.39 8.50 19.38
C LYS A 473 22.37 9.89 18.75
N GLY A 474 22.96 10.03 17.57
CA GLY A 474 23.04 11.28 16.81
C GLY A 474 24.47 11.65 16.46
N LYS A 475 24.69 12.83 15.87
CA LYS A 475 26.03 13.29 15.47
C LYS A 475 26.98 13.51 16.67
N TRP A 476 26.48 14.07 17.76
CA TRP A 476 27.23 14.27 19.00
C TRP A 476 26.52 13.60 20.16
N VAL A 477 27.31 13.09 21.10
CA VAL A 477 26.82 12.44 22.32
C VAL A 477 27.57 12.96 23.53
N LYS A 478 26.84 13.09 24.65
CA LYS A 478 27.41 13.52 25.92
C LYS A 478 28.07 12.32 26.61
N VAL A 479 29.35 12.41 26.89
CA VAL A 479 30.15 11.34 27.50
C VAL A 479 30.74 11.77 28.83
N GLN A 480 30.81 10.83 29.76
CA GLN A 480 31.62 10.92 30.97
C GLN A 480 33.01 10.32 30.68
N PRO A 481 34.07 11.15 30.66
CA PRO A 481 35.44 10.66 30.60
C PRO A 481 35.79 9.89 31.87
N LYS A 482 36.49 8.75 31.71
CA LYS A 482 36.96 7.90 32.81
C LYS A 482 38.40 7.45 32.59
N THR A 483 39.19 7.36 33.66
CA THR A 483 40.57 6.84 33.64
C THR A 483 40.67 5.55 34.45
N ALA A 484 41.54 4.64 34.04
CA ALA A 484 41.79 3.42 34.79
C ALA A 484 42.77 3.69 35.93
N ALA A 485 42.49 3.17 37.13
CA ALA A 485 43.46 3.19 38.22
C ALA A 485 44.71 2.36 37.85
N PRO A 486 45.93 2.77 38.25
CA PRO A 486 47.14 1.99 38.01
C PRO A 486 47.02 0.61 38.68
N VAL A 487 47.10 -0.46 37.88
CA VAL A 487 47.00 -1.83 38.38
C VAL A 487 48.35 -2.25 38.95
N HIS A 488 48.44 -2.37 40.27
CA HIS A 488 49.56 -3.03 40.96
C HIS A 488 49.12 -4.40 41.45
N GLY A 489 49.49 -5.45 40.73
CA GLY A 489 49.32 -6.86 41.13
C GLY A 489 48.24 -7.64 40.36
N ASN A 490 48.64 -8.84 39.90
CA ASN A 490 47.90 -9.91 39.22
C ASN A 490 47.23 -9.61 37.85
N ARG A 491 47.70 -10.36 36.83
CA ARG A 491 47.34 -10.29 35.40
C ARG A 491 45.87 -10.60 35.03
N HIS A 492 44.96 -10.71 36.01
CA HIS A 492 43.55 -11.09 35.80
C HIS A 492 42.51 -10.15 36.46
N ALA A 493 42.90 -9.02 37.06
CA ALA A 493 41.95 -8.06 37.62
C ALA A 493 41.33 -7.17 36.52
N LYS A 494 39.99 -7.04 36.48
CA LYS A 494 39.30 -6.09 35.59
C LYS A 494 39.68 -4.65 35.98
N PRO A 495 40.08 -3.77 35.04
CA PRO A 495 40.43 -2.40 35.36
C PRO A 495 39.23 -1.64 35.93
N VAL A 496 39.42 -1.01 37.09
CA VAL A 496 38.43 -0.12 37.70
C VAL A 496 38.61 1.27 37.11
N PHE A 497 37.54 1.80 36.51
CA PHE A 497 37.51 3.11 35.88
C PHE A 497 36.83 4.12 36.80
N SER A 498 37.52 5.23 37.10
CA SER A 498 36.99 6.38 37.84
C SER A 498 36.74 7.56 36.92
N ASP A 499 35.74 8.38 37.24
CA ASP A 499 35.40 9.58 36.48
C ASP A 499 36.59 10.56 36.46
N ALA A 500 36.88 11.12 35.29
CA ALA A 500 38.05 11.95 35.03
C ALA A 500 37.61 13.26 34.37
N GLY A 501 37.19 14.24 35.17
CA GLY A 501 36.68 15.52 34.69
C GLY A 501 35.15 15.54 34.51
N THR A 502 34.63 16.65 33.99
CA THR A 502 33.19 16.84 33.77
C THR A 502 32.71 16.19 32.47
N PRO A 503 31.42 15.80 32.39
CA PRO A 503 30.82 15.38 31.12
C PRO A 503 30.97 16.44 30.03
N LEU A 504 31.13 15.99 28.79
CA LEU A 504 31.30 16.82 27.62
C LEU A 504 30.69 16.15 26.38
N TRP A 505 30.41 16.94 25.35
CA TRP A 505 29.96 16.47 24.05
C TRP A 505 31.14 16.14 23.14
N VAL A 506 31.08 14.98 22.50
CA VAL A 506 32.06 14.51 21.51
C VAL A 506 31.32 13.93 20.30
N ASP A 507 32.04 13.73 19.18
CA ASP A 507 31.49 12.99 18.04
C ASP A 507 31.08 11.58 18.49
N ALA A 508 29.90 11.13 18.06
CA ALA A 508 29.30 9.89 18.52
C ALA A 508 30.15 8.65 18.20
N SER A 509 31.01 8.71 17.17
CA SER A 509 31.95 7.62 16.87
C SER A 509 32.95 7.33 17.99
N LEU A 510 33.16 8.27 18.91
CA LEU A 510 34.08 8.14 20.03
C LEU A 510 33.41 7.53 21.28
N ALA A 511 32.10 7.39 21.31
CA ALA A 511 31.38 6.79 22.42
C ALA A 511 31.80 5.33 22.66
N ASN A 512 31.93 4.96 23.94
CA ASN A 512 32.37 3.65 24.40
C ASN A 512 33.79 3.23 23.95
N THR A 513 34.57 4.18 23.42
CA THR A 513 35.98 3.94 23.03
C THR A 513 36.95 4.47 24.10
N THR A 514 38.21 4.05 24.01
CA THR A 514 39.31 4.67 24.76
C THR A 514 40.12 5.52 23.79
N THR A 515 40.40 6.77 24.17
CA THR A 515 41.08 7.74 23.31
C THR A 515 42.55 7.34 23.12
N ASN A 516 43.03 7.35 21.87
CA ASN A 516 44.45 7.10 21.56
C ASN A 516 45.22 8.40 21.27
N ALA A 517 44.51 9.51 21.18
CA ALA A 517 45.02 10.85 20.91
C ALA A 517 44.24 11.87 21.76
N ILE A 518 44.67 13.14 21.73
CA ILE A 518 43.92 14.23 22.36
C ILE A 518 42.57 14.36 21.63
N VAL A 519 41.47 14.29 22.37
CA VAL A 519 40.11 14.46 21.83
C VAL A 519 39.59 15.84 22.18
N ALA A 520 39.18 16.59 21.17
CA ALA A 520 38.49 17.85 21.33
C ALA A 520 36.99 17.61 21.56
N GLY A 521 36.36 18.38 22.43
CA GLY A 521 34.91 18.31 22.65
C GLY A 521 34.36 19.61 23.22
N TRP A 522 33.06 19.63 23.48
CA TRP A 522 32.34 20.82 23.92
C TRP A 522 31.75 20.64 25.31
N LYS A 523 31.84 21.65 26.16
CA LYS A 523 31.13 21.68 27.44
C LYS A 523 29.62 21.69 27.24
N ASP A 524 29.15 22.58 26.36
CA ASP A 524 27.74 22.76 26.01
C ASP A 524 27.43 22.12 24.65
N PHE A 525 26.15 21.88 24.34
CA PHE A 525 25.78 21.31 23.05
C PHE A 525 26.18 22.27 21.92
N PRO A 526 26.85 21.80 20.85
CA PRO A 526 27.51 22.69 19.88
C PRO A 526 26.54 23.47 18.98
N LEU A 527 25.25 23.11 18.89
CA LEU A 527 24.28 23.84 18.06
C LEU A 527 23.44 24.82 18.88
N ASN A 528 23.27 26.02 18.35
CA ASN A 528 22.38 27.04 18.91
C ASN A 528 21.68 27.84 17.80
N ILE A 529 20.37 28.07 17.94
CA ILE A 529 19.54 28.78 16.95
C ILE A 529 20.00 30.23 16.81
N SER A 530 20.54 30.85 17.87
CA SER A 530 21.10 32.20 17.80
C SER A 530 22.26 32.32 16.82
N ASN A 531 22.91 31.20 16.48
CA ASN A 531 24.01 31.16 15.53
C ASN A 531 23.54 31.01 14.07
N ALA A 532 22.22 30.93 13.83
CA ALA A 532 21.66 30.87 12.48
C ALA A 532 21.92 32.20 11.75
N LYS A 533 22.78 32.14 10.73
CA LYS A 533 23.28 33.32 10.02
C LYS A 533 23.38 33.07 8.52
N GLY A 534 23.84 34.09 7.79
CA GLY A 534 23.91 34.05 6.33
C GLY A 534 22.56 34.31 5.66
N PRO A 535 22.50 34.12 4.33
CA PRO A 535 21.27 34.29 3.58
C PRO A 535 20.21 33.26 4.02
N GLY A 536 18.93 33.63 3.92
CA GLY A 536 17.83 32.70 4.14
C GLY A 536 17.72 31.67 3.01
N ALA A 537 16.88 30.66 3.20
CA ALA A 537 16.48 29.73 2.16
C ALA A 537 15.82 30.50 1.00
N ASP A 538 16.20 30.20 -0.24
CA ASP A 538 15.61 30.82 -1.43
C ASP A 538 14.29 30.13 -1.81
N PHE A 539 14.19 28.83 -1.57
CA PHE A 539 13.04 28.00 -1.88
C PHE A 539 12.29 27.57 -0.62
N ARG A 540 11.10 27.02 -0.82
CA ARG A 540 10.37 26.28 0.20
C ARG A 540 10.76 24.81 0.07
N ASP A 541 11.42 24.25 1.07
CA ASP A 541 11.83 22.85 1.09
C ASP A 541 10.89 22.03 1.99
N VAL A 542 10.46 20.86 1.53
CA VAL A 542 9.58 19.93 2.28
C VAL A 542 10.27 18.57 2.38
N LEU A 543 11.06 18.42 3.43
CA LEU A 543 11.93 17.26 3.59
C LEU A 543 11.25 16.16 4.43
N ARG A 544 11.35 14.91 3.99
CA ARG A 544 10.88 13.75 4.78
C ARG A 544 11.77 13.58 6.01
N ILE A 545 11.20 13.62 7.21
CA ILE A 545 11.98 13.45 8.46
C ILE A 545 12.66 12.08 8.51
N ALA A 546 12.03 11.04 7.95
CA ALA A 546 12.61 9.70 7.85
C ALA A 546 13.96 9.67 7.10
N ASP A 547 14.17 10.58 6.15
CA ASP A 547 15.44 10.70 5.42
C ASP A 547 16.48 11.45 6.25
N LEU A 548 16.04 12.40 7.06
CA LEU A 548 16.89 13.28 7.87
C LEU A 548 17.36 12.64 9.17
N ASP A 549 16.65 11.62 9.69
CA ASP A 549 17.00 10.96 10.95
C ASP A 549 18.43 10.39 10.96
N LYS A 550 18.95 9.98 9.79
CA LYS A 550 20.34 9.50 9.62
C LYS A 550 21.39 10.60 9.84
N SER A 551 21.00 11.86 9.67
CA SER A 551 21.85 13.06 9.79
C SER A 551 21.27 14.02 10.84
N SER A 552 20.92 13.47 12.01
CA SER A 552 20.29 14.20 13.10
C SER A 552 21.16 14.29 14.35
N ALA A 553 20.85 15.26 15.21
CA ALA A 553 21.43 15.42 16.54
C ALA A 553 20.33 15.75 17.55
N LYS A 554 20.57 15.47 18.83
CA LYS A 554 19.64 15.76 19.92
C LYS A 554 20.35 16.57 20.99
N ASP A 555 19.78 17.71 21.34
CA ASP A 555 20.37 18.58 22.36
C ASP A 555 20.02 18.12 23.79
N ASP A 556 20.56 18.83 24.78
CA ASP A 556 20.35 18.59 26.21
C ASP A 556 18.89 18.77 26.66
N LYS A 557 18.09 19.51 25.90
CA LYS A 557 16.64 19.69 26.11
C LYS A 557 15.79 18.65 25.38
N GLY A 558 16.44 17.73 24.68
CA GLY A 558 15.80 16.69 23.89
C GLY A 558 15.23 17.16 22.55
N ARG A 559 15.53 18.40 22.12
CA ARG A 559 15.12 18.92 20.81
C ARG A 559 15.96 18.27 19.72
N ARG A 560 15.32 17.93 18.60
CA ARG A 560 16.01 17.36 17.43
C ARG A 560 16.48 18.44 16.48
N TRP A 561 17.69 18.22 15.99
CA TRP A 561 18.35 19.02 14.99
C TRP A 561 18.57 18.15 13.76
N TYR A 562 18.29 18.71 12.59
CA TYR A 562 18.48 18.01 11.32
C TYR A 562 19.51 18.77 10.49
N TYR A 563 20.48 18.03 9.95
CA TYR A 563 21.39 18.56 8.95
C TYR A 563 20.70 18.47 7.59
N VAL A 564 20.56 19.61 6.93
CA VAL A 564 19.80 19.75 5.69
C VAL A 564 20.67 20.37 4.60
N THR A 565 20.40 19.98 3.37
CA THR A 565 20.94 20.59 2.16
C THR A 565 19.78 21.25 1.43
N ILE A 566 19.87 22.56 1.22
CA ILE A 566 18.86 23.37 0.51
C ILE A 566 19.46 23.96 -0.76
N GLY A 567 18.60 24.25 -1.74
CA GLY A 567 18.99 24.95 -2.96
C GLY A 567 19.23 26.43 -2.75
N THR A 568 20.11 27.01 -3.56
CA THR A 568 20.24 28.46 -3.71
C THR A 568 19.77 28.89 -5.09
N LYS A 569 19.25 30.11 -5.20
CA LYS A 569 18.76 30.66 -6.48
C LYS A 569 19.83 30.70 -7.59
N ASP A 570 21.11 30.82 -7.21
CA ASP A 570 22.24 30.84 -8.16
C ASP A 570 22.67 29.43 -8.64
N GLY A 571 21.83 28.40 -8.45
CA GLY A 571 22.09 27.02 -8.86
C GLY A 571 23.01 26.21 -7.94
N GLY A 572 23.42 26.78 -6.81
CA GLY A 572 24.25 26.13 -5.80
C GLY A 572 23.44 25.41 -4.70
N THR A 573 24.17 24.88 -3.71
CA THR A 573 23.61 24.30 -2.49
C THR A 573 24.11 25.03 -1.26
N ARG A 574 23.30 25.07 -0.21
CA ARG A 574 23.69 25.47 1.13
C ARG A 574 23.37 24.37 2.11
N GLU A 575 24.29 24.11 3.03
CA GLU A 575 24.12 23.08 4.04
C GLU A 575 24.18 23.70 5.43
N GLY A 576 23.48 23.07 6.37
CA GLY A 576 23.50 23.51 7.76
C GLY A 576 22.44 22.83 8.60
N TRP A 577 22.38 23.23 9.86
CA TRP A 577 21.47 22.64 10.84
C TRP A 577 20.23 23.50 11.03
N VAL A 578 19.10 22.83 11.21
CA VAL A 578 17.83 23.43 11.63
C VAL A 578 17.27 22.67 12.83
N CYS A 579 16.63 23.39 13.75
CA CYS A 579 15.98 22.79 14.91
C CYS A 579 14.49 22.58 14.63
N GLU A 580 13.93 21.44 15.05
CA GLU A 580 12.49 21.15 14.88
C GLU A 580 11.56 22.04 15.71
N GLN A 581 12.13 22.75 16.68
CA GLN A 581 11.43 23.60 17.65
C GLN A 581 12.09 24.98 17.71
N GLU A 582 11.29 26.03 17.82
CA GLU A 582 11.71 27.43 18.03
C GLU A 582 12.61 28.03 16.93
N HIS A 583 12.89 27.29 15.85
CA HIS A 583 13.68 27.77 14.72
C HIS A 583 12.80 28.61 13.78
N PRO A 584 13.09 29.91 13.58
CA PRO A 584 12.25 30.78 12.76
C PRO A 584 12.05 30.24 11.34
N LEU A 585 10.80 30.22 10.86
CA LEU A 585 10.42 29.76 9.52
C LEU A 585 10.68 28.27 9.23
N VAL A 586 10.92 27.48 10.27
CA VAL A 586 11.02 26.02 10.20
C VAL A 586 9.93 25.40 11.05
N ARG A 587 9.23 24.39 10.52
CA ARG A 587 8.21 23.65 11.29
C ARG A 587 8.18 22.17 10.93
N THR A 588 7.75 21.36 11.88
CA THR A 588 7.34 19.98 11.59
C THR A 588 5.86 19.97 11.20
N CYS A 589 5.49 19.14 10.23
CA CYS A 589 4.13 19.05 9.74
C CYS A 589 3.77 17.64 9.24
N GLY A 590 2.48 17.45 8.97
CA GLY A 590 1.91 16.22 8.43
C GLY A 590 1.38 16.36 7.01
N PRO A 591 0.99 15.23 6.39
CA PRO A 591 0.41 15.22 5.04
C PRO A 591 -0.85 16.08 4.92
N TRP A 592 -1.64 16.18 5.99
CA TRP A 592 -2.89 16.94 6.04
C TRP A 592 -2.68 18.47 6.18
N ASP A 593 -1.45 18.93 6.43
CA ASP A 593 -1.07 20.34 6.32
C ASP A 593 -0.92 20.78 4.86
N TRP A 594 -0.78 19.82 3.93
CA TRP A 594 -0.43 20.07 2.52
C TRP A 594 0.82 20.95 2.40
N PRO A 595 1.96 20.55 3.01
CA PRO A 595 3.18 21.36 3.01
C PRO A 595 3.69 21.54 1.58
N GLY A 596 4.11 22.76 1.23
CA GLY A 596 4.53 23.08 -0.13
C GLY A 596 3.39 23.26 -1.15
N PHE A 597 2.23 22.63 -0.97
CA PHE A 597 1.17 22.65 -1.99
C PHE A 597 0.49 24.00 -2.15
N GLU A 598 0.45 24.47 -3.38
CA GLU A 598 -0.18 25.72 -3.80
C GLU A 598 -1.20 25.49 -4.91
N LEU A 599 -2.34 26.17 -4.82
CA LEU A 599 -3.39 26.16 -5.85
C LEU A 599 -3.18 27.33 -6.81
N VAL A 600 -3.22 27.05 -8.12
CA VAL A 600 -3.09 28.05 -9.19
C VAL A 600 -4.23 27.88 -10.19
N ASP A 601 -5.02 28.92 -10.42
CA ASP A 601 -6.06 28.89 -11.45
C ASP A 601 -5.48 29.40 -12.79
N ASN A 602 -5.42 28.52 -13.78
CA ASN A 602 -4.98 28.79 -15.15
C ASN A 602 -6.13 28.64 -16.18
N SER A 603 -7.37 28.47 -15.72
CA SER A 603 -8.52 28.17 -16.59
C SER A 603 -8.92 29.31 -17.55
N SER A 604 -8.45 30.53 -17.29
CA SER A 604 -8.67 31.68 -18.17
C SER A 604 -7.70 31.75 -19.35
N ILE A 605 -6.60 31.01 -19.31
CA ILE A 605 -5.57 31.01 -20.37
C ILE A 605 -5.94 30.00 -21.44
N LYS A 606 -6.07 30.46 -22.69
CA LYS A 606 -6.49 29.62 -23.81
C LYS A 606 -5.29 28.87 -24.42
N PRO A 607 -5.51 27.66 -24.99
CA PRO A 607 -4.47 26.95 -25.75
C PRO A 607 -3.84 27.79 -26.86
N LEU A 608 -4.62 28.67 -27.50
CA LEU A 608 -4.12 29.59 -28.53
C LEU A 608 -3.07 30.56 -27.98
N ASP A 609 -3.33 31.16 -26.82
CA ASP A 609 -2.39 32.10 -26.19
C ASP A 609 -1.12 31.37 -25.71
N MET A 610 -1.27 30.14 -25.20
CA MET A 610 -0.13 29.29 -24.83
C MET A 610 0.77 28.98 -26.03
N LEU A 611 0.19 28.59 -27.17
CA LEU A 611 0.96 28.31 -28.39
C LEU A 611 1.65 29.57 -28.91
N LYS A 612 0.98 30.72 -28.92
CA LYS A 612 1.60 32.00 -29.29
C LYS A 612 2.76 32.36 -28.37
N ARG A 613 2.62 32.16 -27.06
CA ARG A 613 3.73 32.32 -26.11
C ARG A 613 4.89 31.40 -26.47
N TYR A 614 4.62 30.12 -26.73
CA TYR A 614 5.68 29.16 -27.07
C TYR A 614 6.46 29.60 -28.32
N ILE A 615 5.78 30.00 -29.40
CA ILE A 615 6.42 30.51 -30.63
C ILE A 615 7.31 31.72 -30.30
N TYR A 616 6.81 32.66 -29.50
CA TYR A 616 7.56 33.86 -29.09
C TYR A 616 8.79 33.53 -28.24
N VAL A 617 8.63 32.66 -27.23
CA VAL A 617 9.67 32.30 -26.27
C VAL A 617 10.77 31.46 -26.91
N ALA A 618 10.38 30.51 -27.77
CA ALA A 618 11.29 29.65 -28.51
C ALA A 618 11.89 30.31 -29.76
N GLU A 619 11.45 31.53 -30.09
CA GLU A 619 11.88 32.30 -31.27
C GLU A 619 11.68 31.53 -32.60
N GLN A 620 10.59 30.74 -32.67
CA GLN A 620 10.26 29.86 -33.80
C GLN A 620 9.31 30.54 -34.80
N PHE A 621 9.65 31.75 -35.26
CA PHE A 621 8.87 32.50 -36.24
C PHE A 621 9.07 31.95 -37.66
N LEU A 622 8.02 31.91 -38.46
CA LEU A 622 8.13 31.66 -39.90
C LEU A 622 8.69 32.90 -40.63
N VAL A 623 9.25 32.69 -41.83
CA VAL A 623 9.94 33.75 -42.62
C VAL A 623 9.06 34.99 -42.88
N ASP A 624 7.74 34.80 -42.90
CA ASP A 624 6.70 35.80 -43.13
C ASP A 624 6.00 36.29 -41.84
N GLU A 625 6.47 35.90 -40.65
CA GLU A 625 5.88 36.28 -39.37
C GLU A 625 6.65 37.40 -38.69
N ASP A 626 5.90 38.34 -38.09
CA ASP A 626 6.46 39.39 -37.26
C ASP A 626 6.32 38.99 -35.78
N LYS A 627 7.41 39.15 -35.02
CA LYS A 627 7.45 38.90 -33.57
C LYS A 627 6.32 39.65 -32.82
N THR A 628 5.96 40.84 -33.28
CA THR A 628 4.90 41.68 -32.68
C THR A 628 3.52 41.02 -32.68
N GLU A 629 3.27 40.07 -33.59
CA GLU A 629 2.00 39.31 -33.65
C GLU A 629 1.77 38.45 -32.40
N PHE A 630 2.85 38.01 -31.76
CA PHE A 630 2.81 37.07 -30.64
C PHE A 630 3.03 37.75 -29.28
N GLU A 631 3.56 38.97 -29.26
CA GLU A 631 4.02 39.67 -28.06
C GLU A 631 2.92 39.90 -27.03
N THR A 632 1.73 40.31 -27.47
CA THR A 632 0.59 40.55 -26.56
C THR A 632 0.16 39.27 -25.83
N SER A 633 0.02 38.15 -26.55
CA SER A 633 -0.32 36.86 -25.94
C SER A 633 0.82 36.37 -25.06
N ALA A 634 2.08 36.50 -25.49
CA ALA A 634 3.24 36.11 -24.70
C ALA A 634 3.30 36.88 -23.37
N ALA A 635 3.13 38.20 -23.39
CA ALA A 635 3.09 39.03 -22.19
C ALA A 635 1.93 38.67 -21.26
N THR A 636 0.75 38.40 -21.83
CA THR A 636 -0.43 37.98 -21.05
C THR A 636 -0.19 36.65 -20.33
N VAL A 637 0.36 35.66 -21.03
CA VAL A 637 0.61 34.34 -20.46
C VAL A 637 1.82 34.38 -19.50
N ASN A 638 2.88 35.12 -19.80
CA ASN A 638 4.00 35.32 -18.87
C ASN A 638 3.58 36.00 -17.58
N GLY A 639 2.63 36.94 -17.64
CA GLY A 639 2.04 37.58 -16.46
C GLY A 639 1.06 36.70 -15.68
N SER A 640 0.74 35.50 -16.15
CA SER A 640 -0.17 34.57 -15.45
C SER A 640 0.45 34.05 -14.15
N ALA A 641 -0.42 33.68 -13.19
CA ALA A 641 0.02 33.13 -11.91
C ALA A 641 0.82 31.83 -12.07
N LEU A 642 0.52 31.02 -13.10
CA LEU A 642 1.25 29.78 -13.37
C LEU A 642 2.67 30.06 -13.84
N ILE A 643 2.84 30.85 -14.91
CA ILE A 643 4.18 31.10 -15.47
C ILE A 643 5.06 31.86 -14.48
N THR A 644 4.54 32.90 -13.82
CA THR A 644 5.31 33.65 -12.82
C THR A 644 5.77 32.81 -11.63
N LYS A 645 5.03 31.74 -11.28
CA LYS A 645 5.44 30.78 -10.25
C LYS A 645 6.50 29.82 -10.76
N LEU A 646 6.32 29.29 -11.97
CA LEU A 646 7.31 28.41 -12.58
C LEU A 646 8.64 29.13 -12.81
N GLU A 647 8.61 30.34 -13.36
CA GLU A 647 9.82 31.17 -13.56
C GLU A 647 10.60 31.30 -12.24
N LYS A 648 9.94 31.69 -11.16
CA LYS A 648 10.58 31.80 -9.83
C LYS A 648 11.13 30.48 -9.28
N ALA A 649 10.53 29.36 -9.66
CA ALA A 649 10.86 28.06 -9.10
C ALA A 649 11.93 27.31 -9.91
N ILE A 650 11.95 27.47 -11.23
CA ILE A 650 12.69 26.57 -12.14
C ILE A 650 13.43 27.28 -13.28
N ASP A 651 13.36 28.60 -13.44
CA ASP A 651 14.16 29.33 -14.43
C ASP A 651 15.63 29.35 -13.99
N VAL A 652 16.39 28.38 -14.49
CA VAL A 652 17.79 28.13 -14.10
C VAL A 652 18.76 29.04 -14.83
N ASN A 653 18.46 29.44 -16.06
CA ASN A 653 19.35 30.27 -16.87
C ASN A 653 19.06 31.79 -16.69
N HIS A 654 17.99 32.13 -15.97
CA HIS A 654 17.54 33.49 -15.67
C HIS A 654 17.25 34.32 -16.92
N ASP A 655 16.79 33.66 -17.99
CA ASP A 655 16.38 34.33 -19.23
C ASP A 655 14.93 34.83 -19.18
N GLY A 656 14.21 34.59 -18.07
CA GLY A 656 12.81 34.98 -17.86
C GLY A 656 11.84 34.13 -18.67
N LYS A 657 12.29 33.00 -19.22
CA LYS A 657 11.48 32.06 -19.98
C LYS A 657 11.30 30.78 -19.14
N VAL A 658 10.21 30.08 -19.44
CA VAL A 658 9.95 28.73 -18.89
C VAL A 658 9.75 27.80 -20.06
N THR A 659 10.65 26.84 -20.17
CA THR A 659 10.79 25.89 -21.27
C THR A 659 10.69 24.44 -20.80
N ALA A 660 10.47 23.53 -21.74
CA ALA A 660 10.44 22.09 -21.44
C ALA A 660 11.80 21.56 -20.95
N GLN A 661 12.91 22.17 -21.39
CA GLN A 661 14.24 21.81 -20.93
C GLN A 661 14.44 22.14 -19.45
N GLU A 662 13.93 23.28 -19.00
CA GLU A 662 13.97 23.68 -17.59
C GLU A 662 13.06 22.81 -16.73
N LEU A 663 11.87 22.46 -17.22
CA LEU A 663 11.01 21.49 -16.55
C LEU A 663 11.68 20.12 -16.42
N LYS A 664 12.37 19.68 -17.46
CA LYS A 664 13.16 18.44 -17.42
C LYS A 664 14.26 18.51 -16.36
N HIS A 665 15.06 19.57 -16.37
CA HIS A 665 16.16 19.76 -15.42
C HIS A 665 15.67 19.94 -13.98
N ALA A 666 14.54 20.63 -13.78
CA ALA A 666 13.93 20.85 -12.48
C ALA A 666 13.61 19.53 -11.75
N GLN A 667 13.31 18.45 -12.50
CA GLN A 667 13.02 17.14 -11.92
C GLN A 667 14.29 16.40 -11.42
N GLU A 668 15.49 16.83 -11.82
CA GLU A 668 16.76 16.21 -11.40
C GLU A 668 17.16 16.64 -9.99
N ILE A 669 16.71 17.83 -9.56
CA ILE A 669 17.11 18.53 -8.35
C ILE A 669 15.94 18.59 -7.37
N ARG A 670 16.17 18.25 -6.10
CA ARG A 670 15.09 18.03 -5.12
C ARG A 670 14.19 19.25 -4.91
N TRP A 671 14.75 20.42 -4.61
CA TRP A 671 13.94 21.60 -4.26
C TRP A 671 13.14 22.15 -5.45
N THR A 672 13.68 22.08 -6.67
CA THR A 672 12.95 22.46 -7.88
C THR A 672 11.89 21.41 -8.26
N ALA A 673 12.17 20.12 -8.04
CA ALA A 673 11.21 19.04 -8.26
C ALA A 673 10.04 19.12 -7.28
N GLU A 674 10.29 19.43 -6.01
CA GLU A 674 9.27 19.68 -5.00
C GLU A 674 8.45 20.92 -5.34
N ALA A 675 9.09 22.03 -5.72
CA ALA A 675 8.40 23.24 -6.15
C ALA A 675 7.48 22.97 -7.36
N LEU A 676 7.96 22.19 -8.34
CA LEU A 676 7.18 21.80 -9.52
C LEU A 676 6.00 20.88 -9.16
N SER A 677 6.26 19.83 -8.37
CA SER A 677 5.28 18.78 -8.07
C SER A 677 4.25 19.15 -7.00
N HIS A 678 4.45 20.26 -6.29
CA HIS A 678 3.51 20.80 -5.31
C HIS A 678 2.60 21.90 -5.86
N ILE A 679 2.73 22.29 -7.13
CA ILE A 679 1.76 23.17 -7.78
C ILE A 679 0.56 22.32 -8.22
N VAL A 680 -0.64 22.71 -7.82
CA VAL A 680 -1.90 22.13 -8.28
C VAL A 680 -2.60 23.16 -9.16
N VAL A 681 -2.84 22.82 -10.42
CA VAL A 681 -3.32 23.78 -11.41
C VAL A 681 -4.74 23.47 -11.82
N ARG A 682 -5.63 24.46 -11.77
CA ARG A 682 -6.93 24.37 -12.42
C ARG A 682 -6.80 24.77 -13.87
N CYS A 683 -7.10 23.86 -14.79
CA CYS A 683 -7.03 24.13 -16.22
C CYS A 683 -7.93 23.18 -16.98
N GLU A 684 -8.30 23.57 -18.19
CA GLU A 684 -9.13 22.75 -19.07
C GLU A 684 -8.40 21.45 -19.44
N SER A 685 -9.06 20.31 -19.28
CA SER A 685 -8.53 18.99 -19.60
C SER A 685 -8.43 18.79 -21.12
N GLU A 686 -7.39 18.10 -21.57
CA GLU A 686 -7.19 17.77 -22.98
C GLU A 686 -8.21 16.72 -23.47
N TRP A 687 -8.77 15.95 -22.54
CA TRP A 687 -9.65 14.81 -22.79
C TRP A 687 -11.13 15.17 -22.96
N GLY A 688 -11.47 16.46 -22.91
CA GLY A 688 -12.83 17.00 -23.06
C GLY A 688 -12.86 18.45 -23.53
N GLY A 689 -14.04 19.07 -23.50
CA GLY A 689 -14.26 20.47 -23.89
C GLY A 689 -14.44 20.67 -25.40
N GLY A 690 -14.60 19.59 -26.14
CA GLY A 690 -14.77 19.59 -27.60
C GLY A 690 -13.51 19.99 -28.39
N LEU A 691 -13.67 20.11 -29.71
CA LEU A 691 -12.56 20.37 -30.64
C LEU A 691 -12.28 21.85 -30.91
N GLY A 692 -13.21 22.75 -30.58
CA GLY A 692 -13.13 24.17 -30.96
C GLY A 692 -11.87 24.88 -30.46
N LYS A 693 -11.37 24.54 -29.26
CA LYS A 693 -10.12 25.10 -28.72
C LYS A 693 -8.88 24.70 -29.52
N TRP A 694 -8.89 23.50 -30.12
CA TRP A 694 -7.83 22.99 -30.98
C TRP A 694 -7.96 23.52 -32.40
N GLU A 695 -9.19 23.62 -32.92
CA GLU A 695 -9.46 24.23 -34.22
C GLU A 695 -9.02 25.70 -34.28
N ALA A 696 -9.14 26.44 -33.17
CA ALA A 696 -8.67 27.81 -33.05
C ALA A 696 -7.16 27.98 -33.30
N LEU A 697 -6.36 26.91 -33.21
CA LEU A 697 -4.92 26.92 -33.51
C LEU A 697 -4.62 26.85 -35.00
N SER A 698 -5.58 26.44 -35.84
CA SER A 698 -5.38 26.19 -37.27
C SER A 698 -4.74 27.35 -38.05
N PRO A 699 -5.11 28.63 -37.81
CA PRO A 699 -4.49 29.75 -38.53
C PRO A 699 -2.98 29.86 -38.32
N LEU A 700 -2.46 29.42 -37.16
CA LEU A 700 -1.03 29.48 -36.83
C LEU A 700 -0.21 28.37 -37.50
N MET A 701 -0.85 27.32 -38.01
CA MET A 701 -0.14 26.14 -38.52
C MET A 701 0.39 26.32 -39.94
N LYS A 702 -0.15 27.27 -40.70
CA LYS A 702 0.25 27.63 -42.07
C LYS A 702 0.58 26.40 -42.96
N LYS A 703 1.86 26.19 -43.31
CA LYS A 703 2.33 25.09 -44.17
C LYS A 703 2.12 23.70 -43.54
N LEU A 704 1.98 23.63 -42.22
CA LEU A 704 1.73 22.41 -41.44
C LEU A 704 0.25 22.21 -41.12
N LEU A 705 -0.66 23.03 -41.68
CA LEU A 705 -2.09 22.91 -41.43
C LEU A 705 -2.64 21.50 -41.72
N TRP A 706 -2.13 20.84 -42.76
CA TRP A 706 -2.54 19.49 -43.09
C TRP A 706 -2.15 18.48 -42.01
N LEU A 707 -0.97 18.62 -41.43
CA LEU A 707 -0.47 17.79 -40.33
C LEU A 707 -1.29 18.06 -39.06
N TRP A 708 -1.60 19.34 -38.81
CA TRP A 708 -2.45 19.74 -37.69
C TRP A 708 -3.89 19.21 -37.81
N LYS A 709 -4.47 19.17 -39.01
CA LYS A 709 -5.80 18.58 -39.21
C LYS A 709 -5.84 17.10 -38.86
N ALA A 710 -4.80 16.34 -39.22
CA ALA A 710 -4.66 14.96 -38.79
C ALA A 710 -4.54 14.84 -37.26
N GLU A 711 -3.87 15.81 -36.63
CA GLU A 711 -3.78 15.86 -35.17
C GLU A 711 -5.11 16.18 -34.48
N ILE A 712 -5.90 17.12 -35.00
CA ILE A 712 -7.26 17.39 -34.49
C ILE A 712 -8.13 16.13 -34.57
N GLU A 713 -8.07 15.39 -35.67
CA GLU A 713 -8.80 14.13 -35.82
C GLU A 713 -8.39 13.12 -34.73
N ARG A 714 -7.08 12.98 -34.51
CA ARG A 714 -6.52 12.11 -33.48
C ARG A 714 -6.95 12.55 -32.07
N ILE A 715 -6.88 13.84 -31.76
CA ILE A 715 -7.35 14.41 -30.48
C ILE A 715 -8.83 14.10 -30.27
N GLY A 716 -9.67 14.23 -31.29
CA GLY A 716 -11.09 13.90 -31.22
C GLY A 716 -11.35 12.43 -30.86
N LYS A 717 -10.52 11.51 -31.35
CA LYS A 717 -10.59 10.08 -30.98
C LYS A 717 -10.08 9.81 -29.56
N LEU A 718 -9.20 10.67 -29.03
CA LEU A 718 -8.70 10.57 -27.66
C LEU A 718 -9.71 11.08 -26.63
N GLN A 719 -10.55 12.07 -26.95
CA GLN A 719 -11.53 12.63 -26.02
C GLN A 719 -12.54 11.59 -25.51
N TRP A 720 -12.79 11.61 -24.20
CA TRP A 720 -13.71 10.68 -23.51
C TRP A 720 -14.48 11.33 -22.36
N TRP A 721 -14.15 12.57 -21.97
CA TRP A 721 -14.67 13.23 -20.76
C TRP A 721 -16.20 13.24 -20.71
N GLU A 722 -16.85 13.65 -21.79
CA GLU A 722 -18.31 13.77 -21.90
C GLU A 722 -19.03 12.42 -21.76
N GLN A 723 -18.34 11.30 -22.02
CA GLN A 723 -18.90 9.96 -21.92
C GLN A 723 -18.99 9.46 -20.49
N VAL A 724 -18.29 10.10 -19.53
CA VAL A 724 -18.23 9.66 -18.13
C VAL A 724 -18.79 10.68 -17.13
N VAL A 725 -19.34 11.81 -17.57
CA VAL A 725 -19.93 12.85 -16.69
C VAL A 725 -21.06 12.34 -15.78
N GLY A 726 -21.65 11.20 -16.12
CA GLY A 726 -22.65 10.52 -15.28
C GLY A 726 -22.07 9.73 -14.09
N VAL A 727 -20.75 9.56 -14.02
CA VAL A 727 -20.08 8.88 -12.91
C VAL A 727 -20.21 9.73 -11.64
N GLU A 728 -20.66 9.11 -10.55
CA GLU A 728 -20.84 9.77 -9.26
C GLU A 728 -19.51 10.37 -8.76
N GLY A 729 -19.54 11.69 -8.50
CA GLY A 729 -18.39 12.47 -8.03
C GLY A 729 -17.45 12.96 -9.13
N PHE A 730 -17.69 12.60 -10.40
CA PHE A 730 -16.87 13.07 -11.52
C PHE A 730 -17.15 14.55 -11.83
N PRO A 731 -16.12 15.37 -12.18
CA PRO A 731 -16.34 16.78 -12.46
C PRO A 731 -17.18 16.96 -13.74
N LYS A 732 -18.24 17.76 -13.65
CA LYS A 732 -19.17 17.98 -14.77
C LYS A 732 -18.55 18.80 -15.89
N GLU A 733 -17.78 19.82 -15.52
CA GLU A 733 -17.05 20.67 -16.45
C GLU A 733 -15.63 20.12 -16.65
N PRO A 734 -15.06 20.23 -17.86
CA PRO A 734 -13.71 19.76 -18.17
C PRO A 734 -12.62 20.69 -17.60
N ASN A 735 -12.86 21.37 -16.48
CA ASN A 735 -11.93 22.30 -15.82
C ASN A 735 -11.57 21.84 -14.39
N PRO A 736 -11.01 20.63 -14.22
CA PRO A 736 -10.67 20.11 -12.90
C PRO A 736 -9.39 20.75 -12.35
N TRP A 737 -9.08 20.46 -11.09
CA TRP A 737 -7.78 20.71 -10.49
C TRP A 737 -6.85 19.52 -10.75
N HIS A 738 -5.68 19.76 -11.33
CA HIS A 738 -4.70 18.75 -11.70
C HIS A 738 -3.53 18.74 -10.71
N PHE A 739 -3.19 17.56 -10.21
CA PHE A 739 -2.03 17.33 -9.35
C PHE A 739 -0.88 16.73 -10.16
N HIS A 740 0.35 17.05 -9.78
CA HIS A 740 1.48 16.22 -10.18
C HIS A 740 1.35 14.81 -9.55
N PRO A 741 1.29 13.72 -10.33
CA PRO A 741 1.00 12.39 -9.79
C PRO A 741 2.02 11.90 -8.75
N ILE A 742 3.32 12.14 -8.98
CA ILE A 742 4.37 11.79 -8.02
C ILE A 742 4.31 12.64 -6.75
N GLY A 743 3.90 13.91 -6.85
CA GLY A 743 3.86 14.84 -5.71
C GLY A 743 2.76 14.46 -4.73
N ILE A 744 1.54 14.20 -5.22
CA ILE A 744 0.43 13.79 -4.36
C ILE A 744 0.66 12.42 -3.71
N VAL A 745 1.22 11.45 -4.45
CA VAL A 745 1.64 10.17 -3.87
C VAL A 745 2.70 10.41 -2.80
N GLY A 746 3.74 11.19 -3.08
CA GLY A 746 4.81 11.51 -2.15
C GLY A 746 4.35 12.13 -0.83
N ASN A 747 3.33 13.00 -0.89
CA ASN A 747 2.75 13.61 0.31
C ASN A 747 2.08 12.57 1.22
N PHE A 748 1.38 11.57 0.66
CA PHE A 748 0.58 10.63 1.45
C PHE A 748 1.14 9.19 1.54
N PHE A 749 2.20 8.85 0.81
CA PHE A 749 2.79 7.50 0.77
C PHE A 749 3.21 7.01 2.16
N ASN A 750 3.76 7.92 2.96
CA ASN A 750 4.16 7.67 4.35
C ASN A 750 3.18 8.26 5.37
N ALA A 751 1.93 8.56 4.98
CA ALA A 751 0.87 8.95 5.90
C ALA A 751 0.49 7.76 6.79
N LYS A 752 1.38 7.41 7.71
CA LYS A 752 1.16 6.40 8.73
C LYS A 752 -0.05 6.81 9.54
N ASP A 753 -0.96 5.88 9.74
CA ASP A 753 -2.13 6.09 10.56
C ASP A 753 -1.76 6.34 12.02
N LYS A 754 -1.51 7.59 12.40
CA LYS A 754 -1.26 7.96 13.80
C LYS A 754 -2.48 7.75 14.71
N THR A 755 -3.65 7.40 14.16
CA THR A 755 -4.82 7.00 14.95
C THR A 755 -4.70 5.55 15.47
N ARG A 756 -3.68 4.80 15.03
CA ARG A 756 -3.39 3.42 15.43
C ARG A 756 -2.06 3.27 16.18
N VAL A 757 -1.71 4.29 16.93
CA VAL A 757 -0.60 4.26 17.87
C VAL A 757 -1.15 3.90 19.25
N LEU A 758 -0.75 2.75 19.77
CA LEU A 758 -1.03 2.38 21.15
C LEU A 758 -0.02 3.07 22.06
N ARG A 759 -0.46 4.17 22.69
CA ARG A 759 0.34 4.90 23.68
C ARG A 759 0.30 4.18 25.01
N LEU A 760 1.45 3.70 25.47
CA LEU A 760 1.60 3.05 26.75
C LEU A 760 1.92 4.09 27.83
N SER A 761 1.21 4.04 28.94
CA SER A 761 1.56 4.77 30.16
C SER A 761 2.67 4.05 30.94
N GLU A 762 3.31 4.72 31.89
CA GLU A 762 4.29 4.05 32.77
C GLU A 762 3.68 2.86 33.49
N GLN A 763 2.39 2.99 33.84
CA GLN A 763 1.62 1.93 34.47
C GLN A 763 1.42 0.73 33.54
N ASP A 764 1.15 0.97 32.25
CA ASP A 764 0.99 -0.12 31.28
C ASP A 764 2.30 -0.88 31.12
N VAL A 765 3.44 -0.18 31.10
CA VAL A 765 4.75 -0.81 31.02
C VAL A 765 5.05 -1.64 32.28
N ASP A 766 4.74 -1.13 33.47
CA ASP A 766 4.92 -1.87 34.73
C ASP A 766 4.01 -3.11 34.81
N ASP A 767 2.73 -2.97 34.42
CA ASP A 767 1.77 -4.08 34.37
C ASP A 767 2.24 -5.17 33.38
N LEU A 768 2.77 -4.78 32.21
CA LEU A 768 3.34 -5.70 31.21
C LEU A 768 4.57 -6.44 31.75
N ILE A 769 5.44 -5.76 32.50
CA ILE A 769 6.61 -6.38 33.11
C ILE A 769 6.18 -7.41 34.18
N LYS A 770 5.23 -7.03 35.05
CA LYS A 770 4.73 -7.89 36.14
C LYS A 770 4.04 -9.15 35.63
N VAL A 771 3.12 -9.01 34.66
CA VAL A 771 2.45 -10.19 34.07
C VAL A 771 3.45 -11.05 33.32
N THR A 772 4.38 -10.48 32.55
CA THR A 772 5.35 -11.29 31.80
C THR A 772 6.25 -12.10 32.74
N ALA A 773 6.59 -11.55 33.92
CA ALA A 773 7.36 -12.26 34.94
C ALA A 773 6.65 -13.49 35.53
N THR A 774 5.32 -13.60 35.44
CA THR A 774 4.59 -14.81 35.86
C THR A 774 4.51 -15.86 34.76
N GLU A 775 4.61 -15.46 33.49
CA GLU A 775 4.35 -16.36 32.36
C GLU A 775 5.62 -17.00 31.77
N VAL A 776 6.81 -16.48 32.06
CA VAL A 776 8.06 -16.96 31.44
C VAL A 776 8.88 -17.87 32.34
N ALA A 777 9.59 -18.82 31.73
CA ALA A 777 10.45 -19.75 32.46
C ALA A 777 11.89 -19.23 32.62
N LEU A 778 12.28 -18.87 33.84
CA LEU A 778 13.63 -18.33 34.12
C LEU A 778 14.79 -19.30 33.84
N SER A 779 14.51 -20.59 33.67
CA SER A 779 15.50 -21.61 33.30
C SER A 779 15.99 -21.52 31.85
N LEU A 780 15.33 -20.72 31.00
CA LEU A 780 15.72 -20.50 29.61
C LEU A 780 16.98 -19.63 29.52
N ASN A 781 17.74 -19.76 28.42
CA ASN A 781 18.83 -18.83 28.07
C ASN A 781 18.26 -17.45 27.65
N ASP A 782 19.11 -16.44 27.49
CA ASP A 782 18.65 -15.05 27.25
C ASP A 782 17.89 -14.89 25.93
N GLU A 783 18.28 -15.62 24.89
CA GLU A 783 17.62 -15.56 23.58
C GLU A 783 16.21 -16.16 23.65
N ASP A 784 16.09 -17.36 24.20
CA ASP A 784 14.81 -18.07 24.34
C ASP A 784 13.87 -17.34 25.32
N LEU A 785 14.42 -16.83 26.43
CA LEU A 785 13.67 -16.06 27.41
C LEU A 785 13.19 -14.72 26.82
N GLY A 786 14.04 -14.03 26.05
CA GLY A 786 13.70 -12.77 25.40
C GLY A 786 12.58 -12.93 24.39
N LYS A 787 12.65 -13.95 23.52
CA LYS A 787 11.59 -14.25 22.54
C LYS A 787 10.29 -14.64 23.24
N GLN A 788 10.35 -15.45 24.29
CA GLN A 788 9.15 -15.84 25.05
C GLN A 788 8.50 -14.64 25.75
N ALA A 789 9.29 -13.78 26.39
CA ALA A 789 8.82 -12.56 27.05
C ALA A 789 8.18 -11.58 26.03
N GLY A 790 8.87 -11.31 24.93
CA GLY A 790 8.35 -10.42 23.88
C GLY A 790 7.08 -10.96 23.22
N ALA A 791 6.98 -12.27 23.01
CA ALA A 791 5.79 -12.89 22.45
C ALA A 791 4.56 -12.82 23.39
N VAL A 792 4.76 -12.91 24.71
CA VAL A 792 3.69 -12.68 25.71
C VAL A 792 3.23 -11.22 25.66
N VAL A 793 4.17 -10.27 25.66
CA VAL A 793 3.89 -8.83 25.55
C VAL A 793 3.09 -8.54 24.28
N ASP A 794 3.53 -9.01 23.13
CA ASP A 794 2.85 -8.76 21.85
C ASP A 794 1.45 -9.36 21.80
N THR A 795 1.25 -10.51 22.45
CA THR A 795 -0.09 -11.11 22.57
C THR A 795 -1.02 -10.21 23.40
N ILE A 796 -0.52 -9.60 24.48
CA ILE A 796 -1.30 -8.65 25.31
C ILE A 796 -1.61 -7.37 24.52
N LEU A 797 -0.63 -6.81 23.83
CA LEU A 797 -0.81 -5.61 22.99
C LEU A 797 -1.83 -5.90 21.87
N ASN A 798 -1.77 -7.08 21.25
CA ASN A 798 -2.74 -7.48 20.23
C ASN A 798 -4.16 -7.60 20.79
N ARG A 799 -4.32 -8.16 21.99
CA ARG A 799 -5.62 -8.22 22.69
C ARG A 799 -6.16 -6.83 22.96
N ARG A 800 -5.32 -5.89 23.41
CA ARG A 800 -5.74 -4.48 23.53
C ARG A 800 -6.26 -3.99 22.17
N MET A 801 -5.48 -4.20 21.12
CA MET A 801 -5.76 -3.63 19.80
C MET A 801 -6.85 -4.38 19.01
N SER A 802 -7.43 -5.44 19.58
CA SER A 802 -8.52 -6.22 18.98
C SER A 802 -9.84 -5.44 18.94
N GLY A 803 -9.97 -4.37 19.74
CA GLY A 803 -11.18 -3.55 19.83
C GLY A 803 -12.32 -4.17 20.65
N LEU A 804 -12.08 -5.28 21.37
CA LEU A 804 -13.07 -5.84 22.28
C LEU A 804 -13.22 -4.95 23.53
N GLU A 805 -14.46 -4.68 23.93
CA GLU A 805 -14.78 -3.79 25.07
C GLU A 805 -14.09 -4.23 26.36
N LYS A 806 -14.07 -5.54 26.65
CA LYS A 806 -13.39 -6.13 27.81
C LYS A 806 -11.86 -5.99 27.79
N TRP A 807 -11.27 -5.68 26.64
CA TRP A 807 -9.83 -5.51 26.44
C TRP A 807 -9.47 -4.07 26.08
N ASN A 808 -10.30 -3.10 26.47
CA ASN A 808 -10.11 -1.69 26.15
C ASN A 808 -8.84 -1.05 26.75
N THR A 809 -8.23 -1.67 27.77
CA THR A 809 -6.99 -1.23 28.44
C THR A 809 -6.02 -2.40 28.63
N ILE A 810 -4.72 -2.13 28.74
CA ILE A 810 -3.71 -3.17 29.05
C ILE A 810 -4.04 -3.84 30.37
N ARG A 811 -4.33 -3.03 31.39
CA ARG A 811 -4.80 -3.51 32.69
C ARG A 811 -6.04 -4.41 32.60
N GLY A 812 -7.00 -4.04 31.77
CA GLY A 812 -8.18 -4.85 31.50
C GLY A 812 -7.82 -6.21 30.91
N VAL A 813 -6.89 -6.26 29.95
CA VAL A 813 -6.39 -7.53 29.38
C VAL A 813 -5.71 -8.41 30.43
N VAL A 814 -4.80 -7.84 31.22
CA VAL A 814 -3.99 -8.63 32.18
C VAL A 814 -4.80 -9.11 33.39
N ASN A 815 -5.79 -8.33 33.82
CA ASN A 815 -6.66 -8.70 34.94
C ASN A 815 -7.91 -9.45 34.51
N GLU A 816 -8.17 -9.64 33.22
CA GLU A 816 -9.32 -10.41 32.75
C GLU A 816 -9.22 -11.85 33.28
N ARG A 817 -10.34 -12.33 33.83
CA ARG A 817 -10.38 -13.63 34.50
C ARG A 817 -9.95 -14.74 33.52
N TRP A 818 -9.09 -15.64 33.99
CA TRP A 818 -8.55 -16.78 33.25
C TRP A 818 -7.54 -16.45 32.13
N GLN A 819 -7.14 -15.19 31.93
CA GLN A 819 -6.11 -14.86 30.94
C GLN A 819 -4.70 -15.28 31.36
N PHE A 820 -4.38 -15.11 32.64
CA PHE A 820 -3.06 -15.36 33.23
C PHE A 820 -3.26 -16.04 34.58
N SER A 821 -2.75 -17.26 34.72
CA SER A 821 -3.16 -18.17 35.81
C SER A 821 -2.68 -17.72 37.20
N ASP A 822 -1.56 -17.01 37.27
CA ASP A 822 -1.05 -16.43 38.51
C ASP A 822 -1.68 -15.07 38.83
N ILE A 823 -2.28 -14.38 37.85
CA ILE A 823 -2.85 -13.04 38.04
C ILE A 823 -4.29 -13.11 38.54
N ASN A 824 -5.22 -13.62 37.72
CA ASN A 824 -6.65 -13.65 38.05
C ASN A 824 -7.30 -14.97 37.64
N ALA A 825 -7.11 -15.99 38.48
CA ALA A 825 -7.75 -17.29 38.40
C ALA A 825 -8.36 -17.65 39.77
N PRO A 826 -9.39 -18.51 39.86
CA PRO A 826 -9.95 -18.99 41.12
C PRO A 826 -9.06 -20.06 41.74
N ARG A 827 -7.81 -19.68 42.06
CA ARG A 827 -6.82 -20.52 42.73
C ARG A 827 -6.33 -19.75 43.97
N PRO A 828 -6.14 -20.42 45.12
CA PRO A 828 -5.63 -19.75 46.33
C PRO A 828 -4.26 -19.08 46.15
N SER A 829 -3.47 -19.53 45.18
CA SER A 829 -2.13 -19.00 44.87
C SER A 829 -2.12 -17.80 43.93
N ALA A 830 -3.26 -17.43 43.32
CA ALA A 830 -3.32 -16.30 42.40
C ALA A 830 -3.34 -14.97 43.15
N TYR A 831 -2.70 -13.93 42.61
CA TYR A 831 -2.61 -12.61 43.23
C TYR A 831 -3.94 -11.83 43.21
N GLY A 832 -4.92 -12.27 42.41
CA GLY A 832 -6.22 -11.62 42.20
C GLY A 832 -6.19 -10.45 41.23
N SER A 833 -5.06 -9.74 41.12
CA SER A 833 -4.81 -8.70 40.11
C SER A 833 -3.31 -8.47 39.93
N VAL A 834 -2.90 -7.90 38.79
CA VAL A 834 -1.49 -7.62 38.47
C VAL A 834 -0.88 -6.61 39.46
N GLN A 835 -1.70 -5.75 40.04
CA GLN A 835 -1.30 -4.75 41.04
C GLN A 835 -0.81 -5.40 42.35
N ASN A 836 -1.26 -6.62 42.63
CA ASN A 836 -0.88 -7.37 43.82
C ASN A 836 0.40 -8.21 43.61
N VAL A 837 0.97 -8.24 42.40
CA VAL A 837 2.23 -8.94 42.12
C VAL A 837 3.37 -8.13 42.74
N PRO A 838 4.10 -8.67 43.73
CA PRO A 838 5.16 -7.92 44.39
C PRO A 838 6.40 -7.83 43.50
N GLU A 839 7.16 -6.74 43.63
CA GLU A 839 8.40 -6.52 42.86
C GLU A 839 9.43 -7.65 43.02
N SER A 840 9.40 -8.35 44.16
CA SER A 840 10.25 -9.52 44.40
C SER A 840 10.01 -10.68 43.43
N ARG A 841 8.87 -10.71 42.72
CA ARG A 841 8.59 -11.67 41.63
C ARG A 841 9.19 -11.25 40.29
N VAL A 842 9.51 -9.97 40.11
CA VAL A 842 10.04 -9.45 38.86
C VAL A 842 11.56 -9.62 38.85
N SER A 843 12.04 -10.64 38.13
CA SER A 843 13.48 -10.79 37.90
C SER A 843 14.03 -9.59 37.11
N PRO A 844 15.20 -9.02 37.51
CA PRO A 844 15.85 -7.97 36.73
C PRO A 844 16.06 -8.35 35.27
N ARG A 845 16.33 -9.63 35.02
CA ARG A 845 16.52 -10.22 33.69
C ARG A 845 15.28 -10.10 32.82
N VAL A 846 14.11 -10.43 33.35
CA VAL A 846 12.82 -10.32 32.63
C VAL A 846 12.48 -8.85 32.38
N ARG A 847 12.68 -7.98 33.38
CA ARG A 847 12.46 -6.54 33.24
C ARG A 847 13.28 -5.95 32.09
N THR A 848 14.57 -6.25 32.01
CA THR A 848 15.44 -5.79 30.93
C THR A 848 14.97 -6.28 29.55
N LEU A 849 14.60 -7.56 29.45
CA LEU A 849 14.14 -8.15 28.18
C LEU A 849 12.82 -7.56 27.69
N VAL A 850 11.84 -7.36 28.59
CA VAL A 850 10.55 -6.74 28.26
C VAL A 850 10.73 -5.30 27.79
N ILE A 851 11.55 -4.51 28.50
CA ILE A 851 11.84 -3.12 28.11
C ILE A 851 12.55 -3.07 26.75
N ALA A 852 13.53 -3.96 26.52
CA ALA A 852 14.24 -4.04 25.25
C ALA A 852 13.28 -4.38 24.10
N HIS A 853 12.38 -5.35 24.29
CA HIS A 853 11.36 -5.71 23.29
C HIS A 853 10.39 -4.56 23.02
N LEU A 854 9.88 -3.90 24.06
CA LEU A 854 8.99 -2.74 23.90
C LEU A 854 9.68 -1.60 23.16
N ARG A 855 10.97 -1.36 23.40
CA ARG A 855 11.74 -0.37 22.65
C ARG A 855 11.93 -0.76 21.20
N ASP A 856 12.20 -2.04 20.93
CA ASP A 856 12.27 -2.54 19.56
C ASP A 856 10.94 -2.30 18.83
N ARG A 857 9.83 -2.71 19.42
CA ARG A 857 8.47 -2.45 18.90
C ARG A 857 8.18 -0.96 18.69
N ALA A 858 8.55 -0.09 19.62
CA ALA A 858 8.37 1.36 19.50
C ALA A 858 9.23 1.99 18.39
N ASN A 859 10.39 1.38 18.07
CA ASN A 859 11.27 1.78 16.98
C ASN A 859 10.92 1.12 15.62
N GLY A 860 9.74 0.49 15.51
CA GLY A 860 9.26 -0.14 14.29
C GLY A 860 9.60 -1.62 14.14
N GLY A 861 10.11 -2.26 15.20
CA GLY A 861 10.30 -3.71 15.27
C GLY A 861 9.00 -4.48 15.06
N ALA A 862 9.10 -5.63 14.38
CA ALA A 862 7.96 -6.48 14.08
C ALA A 862 7.44 -7.20 15.33
N SER A 863 6.13 -7.51 15.34
CA SER A 863 5.55 -8.38 16.37
C SER A 863 6.12 -9.80 16.27
N LEU A 864 6.56 -10.35 17.39
CA LEU A 864 7.02 -11.75 17.48
C LEU A 864 5.88 -12.75 17.30
N VAL A 865 4.63 -12.32 17.32
CA VAL A 865 3.46 -13.22 17.15
C VAL A 865 2.54 -12.75 16.03
N GLY A 866 2.99 -11.81 15.20
CA GLY A 866 2.14 -11.10 14.25
C GLY A 866 0.97 -10.43 14.98
N ASP A 867 -0.24 -10.68 14.50
CA ASP A 867 -1.52 -10.20 15.02
C ASP A 867 -2.27 -11.29 15.82
N ASN A 868 -1.56 -12.30 16.34
CA ASN A 868 -2.18 -13.37 17.12
C ASN A 868 -2.62 -12.96 18.53
N LEU A 869 -3.73 -13.54 18.99
CA LEU A 869 -4.42 -13.16 20.24
C LEU A 869 -4.34 -14.19 21.37
N SER A 870 -3.80 -15.39 21.11
CA SER A 870 -3.79 -16.52 22.04
C SER A 870 -2.41 -17.15 22.10
N TYR A 871 -2.08 -17.73 23.25
CA TYR A 871 -0.89 -18.55 23.41
C TYR A 871 -1.14 -19.66 24.44
N ALA A 872 -0.38 -20.74 24.32
CA ALA A 872 -0.49 -21.89 25.22
C ALA A 872 0.86 -22.58 25.39
N ASN A 873 1.04 -23.30 26.50
CA ASN A 873 2.10 -24.29 26.64
C ASN A 873 1.55 -25.70 26.34
N PRO A 874 1.98 -26.35 25.24
CA PRO A 874 1.50 -27.69 24.88
C PRO A 874 1.76 -28.78 25.92
N TYR A 875 2.71 -28.56 26.85
CA TYR A 875 3.14 -29.53 27.84
C TYR A 875 2.55 -29.29 29.24
N ALA A 876 1.71 -28.28 29.42
CA ALA A 876 1.09 -27.92 30.71
C ALA A 876 -0.42 -28.21 30.70
N LEU A 877 -0.80 -29.48 30.49
CA LEU A 877 -2.20 -29.92 30.34
C LEU A 877 -2.69 -30.88 31.43
N ASP A 878 -1.88 -31.15 32.44
CA ASP A 878 -2.12 -32.21 33.43
C ASP A 878 -3.43 -32.01 34.22
N GLU A 879 -3.90 -30.77 34.36
CA GLU A 879 -5.17 -30.39 35.02
C GLU A 879 -6.22 -29.78 34.06
N ALA A 880 -6.01 -29.89 32.74
CA ALA A 880 -6.86 -29.21 31.75
C ALA A 880 -8.18 -29.95 31.50
N THR A 881 -9.29 -29.20 31.43
CA THR A 881 -10.60 -29.74 31.00
C THR A 881 -10.57 -30.12 29.51
N ALA A 882 -11.54 -30.92 29.04
CA ALA A 882 -11.67 -31.26 27.62
C ALA A 882 -11.79 -30.01 26.72
N ALA A 883 -12.52 -28.98 27.19
CA ALA A 883 -12.64 -27.71 26.48
C ALA A 883 -11.31 -26.95 26.41
N THR A 884 -10.53 -26.95 27.50
CA THR A 884 -9.19 -26.35 27.52
C THR A 884 -8.24 -27.08 26.58
N ARG A 885 -8.28 -28.41 26.52
CA ARG A 885 -7.45 -29.19 25.58
C ARG A 885 -7.80 -28.88 24.12
N ALA A 886 -9.09 -28.84 23.77
CA ALA A 886 -9.53 -28.47 22.43
C ALA A 886 -9.13 -27.04 22.05
N TRP A 887 -9.21 -26.10 22.98
CA TRP A 887 -8.72 -24.72 22.79
C TRP A 887 -7.21 -24.69 22.55
N VAL A 888 -6.42 -25.43 23.33
CA VAL A 888 -4.96 -25.52 23.15
C VAL A 888 -4.60 -26.18 21.81
N GLU A 889 -5.33 -27.21 21.38
CA GLU A 889 -5.15 -27.84 20.07
C GLU A 889 -5.36 -26.87 18.91
N ASP A 890 -6.36 -25.98 18.99
CA ASP A 890 -6.59 -24.93 17.98
C ASP A 890 -5.41 -23.94 17.93
N VAL A 891 -4.89 -23.52 19.10
CA VAL A 891 -3.69 -22.66 19.17
C VAL A 891 -2.45 -23.37 18.60
N ILE A 892 -2.27 -24.65 18.91
CA ILE A 892 -1.16 -25.47 18.36
C ILE A 892 -1.27 -25.57 16.83
N HIS A 893 -2.48 -25.81 16.31
CA HIS A 893 -2.72 -25.90 14.88
C HIS A 893 -2.38 -24.56 14.18
N GLN A 894 -2.83 -23.43 14.72
CA GLN A 894 -2.48 -22.11 14.18
C GLN A 894 -0.98 -21.82 14.26
N ALA A 895 -0.32 -22.19 15.36
CA ALA A 895 1.12 -22.05 15.51
C ALA A 895 1.90 -22.94 14.52
N SER A 896 1.35 -24.10 14.15
CA SER A 896 1.98 -24.99 13.14
C SER A 896 1.96 -24.38 11.74
N ILE A 897 0.97 -23.54 11.44
CA ILE A 897 0.86 -22.82 10.16
C ILE A 897 1.79 -21.61 10.14
N THR A 898 1.86 -20.88 11.26
CA THR A 898 2.56 -19.58 11.33
C THR A 898 4.01 -19.67 11.79
N GLY A 899 4.38 -20.75 12.49
CA GLY A 899 5.73 -20.96 13.03
C GLY A 899 6.00 -20.27 14.37
N TYR A 900 5.03 -19.59 15.00
CA TYR A 900 5.24 -18.87 16.25
C TYR A 900 5.32 -19.81 17.47
N ARG A 901 6.52 -20.36 17.70
CA ARG A 901 6.86 -21.23 18.82
C ARG A 901 8.15 -20.76 19.48
N TYR A 902 8.11 -20.52 20.79
CA TYR A 902 9.23 -19.96 21.56
C TYR A 902 9.52 -20.77 22.82
N GLY A 903 10.79 -20.87 23.19
CA GLY A 903 11.25 -21.60 24.38
C GLY A 903 11.83 -22.98 24.07
N LYS A 904 12.20 -23.72 25.13
CA LYS A 904 12.97 -24.98 25.03
C LYS A 904 12.46 -26.03 26.03
N GLY A 905 12.54 -27.31 25.63
CA GLY A 905 12.10 -28.43 26.46
C GLY A 905 10.60 -28.39 26.72
N ARG A 906 10.19 -28.46 28.00
CA ARG A 906 8.77 -28.35 28.41
C ARG A 906 8.32 -26.90 28.65
N ALA A 907 9.22 -25.93 28.62
CA ALA A 907 8.94 -24.52 28.77
C ALA A 907 8.79 -23.86 27.39
N VAL A 908 7.67 -24.15 26.71
CA VAL A 908 7.42 -23.69 25.34
C VAL A 908 6.10 -22.94 25.27
N HIS A 909 6.08 -21.80 24.58
CA HIS A 909 4.86 -21.09 24.19
C HIS A 909 4.62 -21.27 22.69
N VAL A 910 3.41 -21.69 22.33
CA VAL A 910 2.89 -21.61 20.96
C VAL A 910 1.88 -20.49 20.88
N HIS A 911 1.95 -19.67 19.84
CA HIS A 911 1.07 -18.51 19.66
C HIS A 911 0.19 -18.67 18.42
N GLY A 912 -1.07 -18.28 18.53
CA GLY A 912 -2.08 -18.44 17.50
C GLY A 912 -3.34 -17.63 17.80
N THR A 913 -4.37 -17.76 16.98
CA THR A 913 -5.68 -17.14 17.26
C THR A 913 -6.76 -18.18 17.12
N THR A 914 -7.45 -18.48 18.21
CA THR A 914 -8.54 -19.45 18.16
C THR A 914 -9.68 -18.97 17.28
N GLN A 915 -10.43 -19.89 16.68
CA GLN A 915 -11.44 -19.61 15.66
C GLN A 915 -12.43 -18.49 16.06
N GLY A 916 -12.88 -18.45 17.31
CA GLY A 916 -13.81 -17.42 17.82
C GLY A 916 -13.22 -16.00 17.91
N LEU A 917 -11.90 -15.85 17.88
CA LEU A 917 -11.20 -14.57 17.95
C LEU A 917 -10.62 -14.13 16.59
N MET A 918 -10.70 -14.95 15.55
CA MET A 918 -10.18 -14.60 14.22
C MET A 918 -10.77 -13.29 13.64
N PRO A 919 -12.08 -13.00 13.77
CA PRO A 919 -12.66 -11.77 13.20
C PRO A 919 -12.17 -10.48 13.87
N VAL A 920 -11.60 -10.58 15.08
CA VAL A 920 -11.17 -9.42 15.89
C VAL A 920 -9.66 -9.29 15.94
N ARG A 921 -8.92 -9.97 15.08
CA ARG A 921 -7.47 -9.78 14.98
C ARG A 921 -7.14 -8.30 14.71
N PRO A 922 -6.19 -7.72 15.45
CA PRO A 922 -5.81 -6.35 15.21
C PRO A 922 -5.16 -6.25 13.84
N LYS A 923 -5.65 -5.35 12.99
CA LYS A 923 -4.87 -4.82 11.87
C LYS A 923 -3.53 -4.21 12.43
N PRO A 924 -2.49 -3.98 11.60
CA PRO A 924 -1.21 -3.43 12.06
C PRO A 924 -1.34 -2.15 12.88
N TYR A 925 -0.48 -1.99 13.90
CA TYR A 925 -0.44 -0.84 14.78
C TYR A 925 0.98 -0.59 15.30
N GLU A 926 1.26 0.66 15.66
CA GLU A 926 2.52 1.07 16.29
C GLU A 926 2.32 1.21 17.81
N ILE A 927 3.40 1.20 18.58
CA ILE A 927 3.35 1.53 20.00
C ILE A 927 4.22 2.75 20.31
N GLU A 928 3.81 3.54 21.27
CA GLU A 928 4.56 4.69 21.77
C GLU A 928 4.77 4.51 23.27
N LEU A 929 6.03 4.56 23.70
CA LEU A 929 6.40 4.40 25.10
C LEU A 929 6.42 5.74 25.86
N PRO A 930 6.23 5.73 27.18
CA PRO A 930 6.42 6.93 28.00
C PRO A 930 7.86 7.42 27.88
N GLU A 931 8.08 8.72 28.02
CA GLU A 931 9.42 9.33 27.89
C GLU A 931 10.46 8.72 28.82
N SER A 932 10.06 8.28 30.02
CA SER A 932 10.92 7.59 31.00
C SER A 932 11.49 6.26 30.49
N TYR A 933 10.87 5.66 29.47
CA TYR A 933 11.30 4.40 28.85
C TYR A 933 11.93 4.58 27.46
N ASN A 934 11.93 5.81 26.92
CA ASN A 934 12.59 6.19 25.66
C ASN A 934 14.07 6.62 25.84
N GLN A 935 14.73 6.18 26.93
CA GLN A 935 16.11 6.56 27.34
C GLN A 935 17.07 5.38 27.50
#